data_AF-A0A9D0XZ15-F1
#
_entry.id   AF-A0A9D0XZ15-F1
#
_cell.length_a   1.000
_cell.length_b   1.000
_cell.length_c   1.000
_cell.angle_alpha   90.00
_cell.angle_beta   90.00
_cell.angle_gamma   90.00
#
_symmetry.space_group_name_H-M   'P 1'
#
loop_
_entity.id
_entity.type
_entity.pdbx_description
1 polymer ?
#
loop_
_entity_poly.entity_id
_entity_poly.type
_entity_poly.pdbx_seq_one_letter_code
_entity_poly.pdbx_strand_id
1 'polypeptide(L)'
;MNSIQRFSSQMRITGFSGFDTEAIVSDLMRVERIPLDALKQKRTILEWRQEAYRGITNLLIGFKSKYFDIVNRTSYMLSTNSVKAMSASSSNSSYVTATATSGAVMGEHSIKITQLASATSLTNSSGISKGITGNIAADEDGSLSDKLQKLAGKKIFVELDGVSKQITLGGTNAEEFRQQLETALDEAFGKVTINGVETSKFDISILDETENGFSFSINTKANSGATKVSVYGVAETTEEMAGLEDLGLTAGQSNRISLNSSLLTLKDAFSQPLEFDEEGNASFVINGETINIKSTYTLKQVFDKINNNEKAKAKISYDEVTDKITLVSAVTGAGSNLEVADSTGNFLSALNLDVKTNGQDAIVTIDGELLVRSSNSFTVNGVTYNLHKTHEADSVGDTITVNQDVESVINSIKNFIDEYNKLIGTINEKIAEPYDRNYLPLTEEQKEAMKEKDIEKWEEKAKKGLLKNDSILKQIVLDMRRALYEKVEGVSISLKDIGIESKSYSDNGKLHLDEDKLRKMLTSKPDEVARLLNGVSPDNPTYSRTATKEQRADRYNRSGVLQRLSDIIENNVSTFRDSDGRKGILLEKAGIEGDLSNTENLISEELDDYDDRIASMIVKLTRKEEAYYKKFTTLEKMLAQMNQQSAWIASQFGMMGQ
;
A
#
# COMPACT_ATOMS: atom_id res chain seq x y z
N MET A 1 -17.79 -7.96 -34.29
CA MET A 1 -18.51 -9.25 -34.16
C MET A 1 -19.01 -9.69 -35.52
N ASN A 2 -18.30 -10.64 -36.12
CA ASN A 2 -18.77 -11.42 -37.27
C ASN A 2 -19.77 -12.47 -36.76
N SER A 3 -21.07 -12.21 -36.88
CA SER A 3 -22.10 -13.26 -36.72
C SER A 3 -23.46 -12.78 -37.23
N ILE A 4 -23.59 -12.61 -38.54
CA ILE A 4 -24.90 -12.62 -39.23
C ILE A 4 -24.92 -13.81 -40.21
N GLN A 5 -24.47 -14.96 -39.74
CA GLN A 5 -24.77 -16.26 -40.33
C GLN A 5 -25.62 -17.03 -39.36
N ARG A 6 -26.92 -16.74 -39.28
CA ARG A 6 -27.98 -17.65 -38.84
C ARG A 6 -29.32 -16.96 -39.04
N PHE A 7 -30.26 -17.68 -39.66
CA PHE A 7 -31.64 -17.29 -40.01
C PHE A 7 -31.88 -16.63 -41.38
N SER A 8 -31.51 -17.33 -42.46
CA SER A 8 -32.49 -17.67 -43.53
C SER A 8 -31.92 -18.75 -44.45
N SER A 9 -32.23 -20.02 -44.18
CA SER A 9 -32.03 -21.10 -45.14
C SER A 9 -33.20 -21.11 -46.14
N GLN A 10 -33.26 -20.10 -47.02
CA GLN A 10 -33.91 -20.25 -48.32
C GLN A 10 -32.79 -20.60 -49.30
N MET A 11 -32.92 -21.74 -49.99
CA MET A 11 -31.96 -22.17 -51.02
C MET A 11 -31.70 -21.00 -51.97
N ARG A 12 -30.51 -20.39 -51.84
CA ARG A 12 -30.00 -19.38 -52.75
C ARG A 12 -29.64 -20.11 -54.03
N ILE A 13 -30.51 -20.04 -55.02
CA ILE A 13 -30.18 -20.46 -56.38
C ILE A 13 -29.41 -19.27 -56.95
N THR A 14 -28.12 -19.47 -57.18
CA THR A 14 -27.21 -18.52 -57.82
C THR A 14 -26.46 -19.28 -58.90
N GLY A 15 -26.38 -18.74 -60.11
CA GLY A 15 -25.43 -19.23 -61.14
C GLY A 15 -26.04 -19.95 -62.36
N PHE A 16 -27.34 -19.83 -62.62
CA PHE A 16 -27.96 -20.44 -63.81
C PHE A 16 -27.81 -19.59 -65.10
N SER A 17 -27.42 -18.32 -64.99
CA SER A 17 -27.44 -17.34 -66.10
C SER A 17 -26.06 -16.83 -66.54
N GLY A 18 -24.96 -17.23 -65.87
CA GLY A 18 -23.61 -16.74 -66.14
C GLY A 18 -23.29 -15.33 -65.61
N PHE A 19 -24.24 -14.65 -64.95
CA PHE A 19 -24.00 -13.38 -64.27
C PHE A 19 -23.46 -13.60 -62.85
N ASP A 20 -22.46 -12.82 -62.44
CA ASP A 20 -21.98 -12.76 -61.06
C ASP A 20 -22.95 -11.92 -60.20
N THR A 21 -24.05 -12.56 -59.79
CA THR A 21 -25.11 -11.93 -59.00
C THR A 21 -24.61 -11.49 -57.63
N GLU A 22 -23.61 -12.18 -57.09
CA GLU A 22 -22.99 -11.82 -55.81
C GLU A 22 -22.19 -10.51 -55.93
N ALA A 23 -21.38 -10.37 -56.98
CA ALA A 23 -20.65 -9.13 -57.24
C ALA A 23 -21.59 -7.94 -57.48
N ILE A 24 -22.68 -8.13 -58.25
CA ILE A 24 -23.63 -7.06 -58.54
C ILE A 24 -24.42 -6.63 -57.29
N VAL A 25 -24.89 -7.58 -56.48
CA VAL A 25 -25.58 -7.25 -55.22
C VAL A 25 -24.62 -6.57 -54.24
N SER A 26 -23.38 -7.05 -54.14
CA SER A 26 -22.33 -6.41 -53.34
C SER A 26 -22.08 -4.96 -53.80
N ASP A 27 -21.96 -4.71 -55.11
CA ASP A 27 -21.77 -3.37 -55.67
C ASP A 27 -22.95 -2.42 -55.39
N LEU A 28 -24.19 -2.93 -55.50
CA LEU A 28 -25.39 -2.17 -55.14
C LEU A 28 -25.42 -1.85 -53.64
N MET A 29 -25.07 -2.83 -52.81
CA MET A 29 -25.03 -2.67 -51.36
C MET A 29 -23.91 -1.73 -50.92
N ARG A 30 -22.78 -1.66 -51.64
CA ARG A 30 -21.70 -0.71 -51.36
C ARG A 30 -22.18 0.74 -51.41
N VAL A 31 -22.97 1.10 -52.43
CA VAL A 31 -23.55 2.46 -52.52
C VAL A 31 -24.55 2.71 -51.39
N GLU A 32 -25.37 1.70 -51.07
CA GLU A 32 -26.36 1.79 -50.00
C GLU A 32 -25.74 1.86 -48.59
N ARG A 33 -24.50 1.40 -48.41
CA ARG A 33 -23.74 1.45 -47.14
C ARG A 33 -23.15 2.83 -46.82
N ILE A 34 -23.03 3.74 -47.79
CA ILE A 34 -22.45 5.09 -47.58
C ILE A 34 -23.04 5.82 -46.35
N PRO A 35 -24.37 5.86 -46.13
CA PRO A 35 -24.95 6.51 -44.95
C PRO A 35 -24.63 5.79 -43.64
N LEU A 36 -24.48 4.46 -43.66
CA LEU A 36 -24.07 3.67 -42.50
C LEU A 36 -22.63 4.00 -42.12
N ASP A 37 -21.72 4.05 -43.09
CA ASP A 37 -20.32 4.38 -42.86
C ASP A 37 -20.16 5.79 -42.32
N ALA A 38 -20.93 6.75 -42.83
CA ALA A 38 -20.97 8.10 -42.29
C ALA A 38 -21.46 8.15 -40.82
N LEU A 39 -22.40 7.29 -40.42
CA LEU A 39 -22.83 7.18 -39.02
C LEU A 39 -21.74 6.57 -38.13
N LYS A 40 -21.10 5.48 -38.59
CA LYS A 40 -19.98 4.85 -37.89
C LYS A 40 -18.80 5.80 -37.69
N GLN A 41 -18.47 6.58 -38.72
CA GLN A 41 -17.43 7.61 -38.64
C GLN A 41 -17.77 8.69 -37.61
N LYS A 42 -19.02 9.18 -37.59
CA LYS A 42 -19.45 10.17 -36.59
C LYS A 42 -19.40 9.62 -35.16
N ARG A 43 -19.84 8.39 -34.95
CA ARG A 43 -19.72 7.68 -33.68
C ARG A 43 -18.25 7.60 -33.23
N THR A 44 -17.36 7.19 -34.14
CA THR A 44 -15.92 7.06 -33.86
C THR A 44 -15.28 8.41 -33.51
N ILE A 45 -15.64 9.49 -34.21
CA ILE A 45 -15.19 10.86 -33.88
C ILE A 45 -15.64 11.26 -32.46
N LEU A 46 -16.89 10.92 -32.10
CA LEU A 46 -17.43 11.24 -30.79
C LEU A 46 -16.73 10.45 -29.67
N GLU A 47 -16.44 9.18 -29.90
CA GLU A 47 -15.65 8.33 -29.00
C GLU A 47 -14.25 8.89 -28.78
N TRP A 48 -13.53 9.25 -29.86
CA TRP A 48 -12.22 9.90 -29.75
C TRP A 48 -12.29 11.26 -29.05
N ARG A 49 -13.39 12.00 -29.20
CA ARG A 49 -13.61 13.24 -28.46
C ARG A 49 -13.81 12.96 -26.97
N GLN A 50 -14.51 11.88 -26.60
CA GLN A 50 -14.64 11.43 -25.21
C GLN A 50 -13.28 11.11 -24.61
N GLU A 51 -12.46 10.32 -25.32
CA GLU A 51 -11.09 9.99 -24.92
C GLU A 51 -10.24 11.25 -24.72
N ALA A 52 -10.35 12.22 -25.64
CA ALA A 52 -9.62 13.48 -25.54
C ALA A 52 -10.04 14.29 -24.30
N TYR A 53 -11.33 14.36 -23.98
CA TYR A 53 -11.81 14.98 -22.74
C TYR A 53 -11.30 14.25 -21.51
N ARG A 54 -11.39 12.91 -21.47
CA ARG A 54 -10.88 12.08 -20.37
C ARG A 54 -9.38 12.29 -20.15
N GLY A 55 -8.61 12.45 -21.22
CA GLY A 55 -7.21 12.83 -21.16
C GLY A 55 -6.98 14.15 -20.40
N ILE A 56 -7.77 15.19 -20.71
CA ILE A 56 -7.69 16.47 -19.98
C ILE A 56 -8.17 16.34 -18.53
N THR A 57 -9.25 15.60 -18.27
CA THR A 57 -9.74 15.31 -16.91
C THR A 57 -8.64 14.66 -16.07
N ASN A 58 -7.96 13.65 -16.62
CA ASN A 58 -6.86 12.96 -15.95
C ASN A 58 -5.67 13.89 -15.67
N LEU A 59 -5.33 14.79 -16.60
CA LEU A 59 -4.28 15.79 -16.38
C LEU A 59 -4.63 16.73 -15.21
N LEU A 60 -5.89 17.19 -15.15
CA LEU A 60 -6.38 18.04 -14.05
C LEU A 60 -6.39 17.30 -12.71
N ILE A 61 -6.86 16.05 -12.67
CA ILE A 61 -6.85 15.20 -11.48
C ILE A 61 -5.42 14.95 -11.02
N GLY A 62 -4.51 14.61 -11.94
CA GLY A 62 -3.10 14.38 -11.62
C GLY A 62 -2.43 15.63 -11.04
N PHE A 63 -2.68 16.80 -11.62
CA PHE A 63 -2.18 18.08 -11.10
C PHE A 63 -2.73 18.37 -9.70
N LYS A 64 -4.05 18.23 -9.50
CA LYS A 64 -4.70 18.40 -8.20
C LYS A 64 -4.13 17.43 -7.17
N SER A 65 -4.05 16.14 -7.50
CA SER A 65 -3.54 15.12 -6.58
C SER A 65 -2.13 15.47 -6.13
N LYS A 66 -1.24 15.83 -7.07
CA LYS A 66 0.15 16.16 -6.74
C LYS A 66 0.29 17.40 -5.85
N TYR A 67 -0.42 18.49 -6.15
CA TYR A 67 -0.16 19.79 -5.52
C TYR A 67 -1.20 20.23 -4.49
N PHE A 68 -2.41 19.65 -4.50
CA PHE A 68 -3.54 20.08 -3.66
C PHE A 68 -4.13 18.95 -2.82
N ASP A 69 -3.55 17.75 -2.84
CA ASP A 69 -3.89 16.66 -1.91
C ASP A 69 -2.91 16.63 -0.73
N ILE A 70 -3.45 16.60 0.49
CA ILE A 70 -2.69 16.56 1.74
C ILE A 70 -1.85 15.27 1.89
N VAL A 71 -2.22 14.20 1.17
CA VAL A 71 -1.46 12.95 1.16
C VAL A 71 -0.07 13.17 0.54
N ASN A 72 0.06 14.07 -0.43
CA ASN A 72 1.32 14.40 -1.10
C ASN A 72 2.10 15.49 -0.35
N ARG A 73 2.43 15.24 0.93
CA ARG A 73 3.01 16.23 1.86
C ARG A 73 4.18 17.04 1.32
N THR A 74 5.05 16.43 0.50
CA THR A 74 6.25 17.09 -0.07
C THR A 74 5.90 18.15 -1.10
N SER A 75 4.87 17.93 -1.92
CA SER A 75 4.43 18.85 -2.97
C SER A 75 3.13 19.58 -2.63
N TYR A 76 2.55 19.35 -1.45
CA TYR A 76 1.28 19.92 -1.06
C TYR A 76 1.39 21.44 -0.88
N MET A 77 0.91 22.16 -1.89
CA MET A 77 1.04 23.60 -2.01
C MET A 77 0.08 24.36 -1.13
N LEU A 78 -1.02 23.78 -0.61
CA LEU A 78 -1.97 24.50 0.27
C LEU A 78 -1.56 24.51 1.76
N SER A 79 -0.42 23.90 2.09
CA SER A 79 0.18 23.96 3.43
C SER A 79 0.65 25.38 3.78
N THR A 80 0.64 25.76 5.06
CA THR A 80 1.32 26.99 5.50
C THR A 80 2.84 26.90 5.32
N ASN A 81 3.42 25.70 5.47
CA ASN A 81 4.86 25.49 5.33
C ASN A 81 5.35 25.60 3.87
N SER A 82 4.47 25.44 2.87
CA SER A 82 4.89 25.61 1.45
C SER A 82 5.22 27.07 1.09
N VAL A 83 4.79 28.02 1.94
CA VAL A 83 4.97 29.47 1.74
C VAL A 83 5.68 30.16 2.90
N LYS A 84 5.69 29.54 4.10
CA LYS A 84 6.43 29.98 5.29
C LYS A 84 7.32 28.86 5.84
N ALA A 85 8.14 28.26 4.99
CA ALA A 85 9.04 27.22 5.42
C ALA A 85 10.08 27.78 6.41
N MET A 86 10.32 27.02 7.47
CA MET A 86 11.34 27.30 8.47
C MET A 86 12.30 26.12 8.50
N SER A 87 13.58 26.40 8.67
CA SER A 87 14.62 25.40 8.87
C SER A 87 15.08 25.43 10.32
N ALA A 88 15.47 24.27 10.84
CA ALA A 88 16.17 24.14 12.10
C ALA A 88 17.43 23.28 11.85
N SER A 89 18.59 23.78 12.26
CA SER A 89 19.85 23.04 12.16
C SER A 89 20.46 22.88 13.54
N SER A 90 20.92 21.67 13.86
CA SER A 90 21.65 21.38 15.09
C SER A 90 23.14 21.56 14.89
N SER A 91 23.83 22.14 15.87
CA SER A 91 25.29 22.15 15.94
C SER A 91 25.87 20.73 16.06
N ASN A 92 25.12 19.77 16.60
CA ASN A 92 25.52 18.38 16.71
C ASN A 92 24.33 17.41 16.59
N SER A 93 24.15 16.88 15.39
CA SER A 93 23.05 15.93 15.11
C SER A 93 23.17 14.58 15.83
N SER A 94 24.34 14.27 16.42
CA SER A 94 24.52 13.01 17.16
C SER A 94 23.80 13.00 18.51
N TYR A 95 23.51 14.16 19.07
CA TYR A 95 22.81 14.33 20.34
C TYR A 95 21.37 14.77 20.12
N VAL A 96 21.13 15.71 19.20
CA VAL A 96 19.80 16.23 18.90
C VAL A 96 19.64 16.61 17.44
N THR A 97 18.50 16.25 16.86
CA THR A 97 18.04 16.83 15.59
C THR A 97 16.79 17.66 15.83
N ALA A 98 16.58 18.68 15.00
CA ALA A 98 15.44 19.56 15.13
C ALA A 98 14.78 19.81 13.78
N THR A 99 13.47 20.04 13.79
CA THR A 99 12.72 20.57 12.66
C THR A 99 11.88 21.75 13.12
N ALA A 100 11.65 22.73 12.23
CA ALA A 100 10.86 23.92 12.56
C ALA A 100 9.54 23.93 11.77
N THR A 101 8.47 24.33 12.46
CA THR A 101 7.18 24.63 11.86
C THR A 101 7.12 26.09 11.42
N SER A 102 6.16 26.47 10.58
CA SER A 102 5.94 27.86 10.14
C SER A 102 5.65 28.87 11.27
N GLY A 103 5.36 28.39 12.48
CA GLY A 103 5.19 29.22 13.69
C GLY A 103 6.41 29.25 14.61
N ALA A 104 7.52 28.64 14.21
CA ALA A 104 8.75 28.65 15.01
C ALA A 104 9.32 30.06 15.14
N VAL A 105 9.84 30.37 16.32
CA VAL A 105 10.55 31.63 16.57
C VAL A 105 11.94 31.53 15.94
N MET A 106 12.34 32.54 15.15
CA MET A 106 13.68 32.60 14.58
C MET A 106 14.72 32.93 15.64
N GLY A 107 15.90 32.34 15.51
CA GLY A 107 17.03 32.60 16.40
C GLY A 107 17.84 31.35 16.71
N GLU A 108 18.79 31.51 17.62
CA GLU A 108 19.55 30.41 18.19
C GLU A 108 18.94 29.99 19.51
N HIS A 109 18.70 28.69 19.66
CA HIS A 109 18.18 28.08 20.87
C HIS A 109 19.22 27.14 21.45
N SER A 110 19.63 27.38 22.69
CA SER A 110 20.54 26.48 23.40
C SER A 110 19.77 25.25 23.89
N ILE A 111 20.37 24.06 23.81
CA ILE A 111 19.78 22.83 24.34
C ILE A 111 20.83 21.95 25.02
N LYS A 112 20.54 21.50 26.23
CA LYS A 112 21.34 20.49 26.95
C LYS A 112 20.45 19.34 27.37
N ILE A 113 20.85 18.12 27.02
CA ILE A 113 20.11 16.88 27.35
C ILE A 113 20.81 16.22 28.52
N THR A 114 20.14 16.07 29.66
CA THR A 114 20.73 15.42 30.84
C THR A 114 20.22 14.00 31.03
N GLN A 115 19.01 13.70 30.53
CA GLN A 115 18.41 12.37 30.61
C GLN A 115 17.51 12.14 29.39
N LEU A 116 17.52 10.92 28.87
CA LEU A 116 16.57 10.48 27.84
C LEU A 116 15.38 9.79 28.48
N ALA A 117 14.22 9.92 27.84
CA ALA A 117 13.06 9.15 28.21
C ALA A 117 13.29 7.67 27.89
N SER A 118 12.92 6.79 28.82
CA SER A 118 12.97 5.33 28.65
C SER A 118 11.60 4.72 28.93
N ALA A 119 11.35 3.54 28.37
CA ALA A 119 10.09 2.82 28.56
C ALA A 119 10.16 1.89 29.77
N THR A 120 9.02 1.68 30.43
CA THR A 120 8.87 0.64 31.46
C THR A 120 8.99 -0.74 30.82
N SER A 121 9.72 -1.65 31.46
CA SER A 121 9.84 -3.04 31.03
C SER A 121 9.64 -4.02 32.18
N LEU A 122 9.12 -5.21 31.85
CA LEU A 122 9.03 -6.38 32.71
C LEU A 122 9.83 -7.50 32.05
N THR A 123 10.70 -8.18 32.80
CA THR A 123 11.48 -9.32 32.30
C THR A 123 11.60 -10.37 33.39
N ASN A 124 11.85 -11.62 33.00
CA ASN A 124 12.16 -12.69 33.94
C ASN A 124 13.60 -12.62 34.44
N SER A 125 13.76 -12.82 35.75
CA SER A 125 15.05 -12.82 36.45
C SER A 125 15.93 -14.01 36.03
N SER A 126 15.36 -15.22 36.04
CA SER A 126 15.96 -16.50 35.61
C SER A 126 15.46 -16.96 34.26
N GLY A 127 16.11 -17.94 33.63
CA GLY A 127 15.60 -18.61 32.42
C GLY A 127 14.14 -19.06 32.60
N ILE A 128 13.34 -18.94 31.54
CA ILE A 128 11.90 -19.20 31.54
C ILE A 128 11.54 -20.66 31.32
N SER A 129 12.49 -21.44 30.81
CA SER A 129 12.33 -22.86 30.56
C SER A 129 12.68 -23.69 31.80
N LYS A 130 12.02 -24.85 31.94
CA LYS A 130 12.23 -25.80 33.04
C LYS A 130 13.52 -26.64 32.87
N GLY A 131 14.20 -26.57 31.72
CA GLY A 131 15.25 -27.51 31.36
C GLY A 131 14.69 -28.86 30.87
N ILE A 132 15.56 -29.78 30.44
CA ILE A 132 15.15 -31.14 30.06
C ILE A 132 15.10 -31.97 31.32
N THR A 133 13.96 -32.57 31.64
CA THR A 133 13.79 -33.40 32.84
C THR A 133 13.28 -34.78 32.49
N GLY A 134 13.98 -35.82 32.96
CA GLY A 134 13.56 -37.21 32.86
C GLY A 134 13.37 -37.85 34.23
N ASN A 135 12.75 -39.01 34.25
CA ASN A 135 12.47 -39.76 35.48
C ASN A 135 12.74 -41.25 35.24
N ILE A 136 13.52 -41.85 36.15
CA ILE A 136 13.83 -43.27 36.16
C ILE A 136 13.27 -43.84 37.46
N ALA A 137 12.33 -44.77 37.34
CA ALA A 137 11.75 -45.48 38.46
C ALA A 137 11.80 -46.99 38.23
N ALA A 138 11.92 -47.75 39.32
CA ALA A 138 11.80 -49.19 39.31
C ALA A 138 10.40 -49.62 38.81
N ASP A 139 10.33 -50.74 38.10
CA ASP A 139 9.06 -51.36 37.71
C ASP A 139 8.33 -51.88 38.98
N GLU A 140 7.01 -52.07 38.97
CA GLU A 140 6.19 -52.38 40.18
C GLU A 140 6.72 -53.55 41.04
N ASP A 141 7.39 -54.54 40.43
CA ASP A 141 7.98 -55.72 41.09
C ASP A 141 9.52 -55.79 40.96
N GLY A 142 10.18 -54.73 40.48
CA GLY A 142 11.62 -54.71 40.17
C GLY A 142 12.45 -53.82 41.11
N SER A 143 13.78 -53.87 40.98
CA SER A 143 14.69 -52.92 41.63
C SER A 143 15.15 -51.80 40.69
N LEU A 144 15.54 -50.66 41.24
CA LEU A 144 16.14 -49.56 40.47
C LEU A 144 17.40 -50.02 39.71
N SER A 145 18.20 -50.88 40.34
CA SER A 145 19.39 -51.48 39.73
C SER A 145 19.05 -52.31 38.49
N ASP A 146 17.96 -53.09 38.51
CA ASP A 146 17.51 -53.86 37.35
C ASP A 146 17.05 -52.94 36.21
N LYS A 147 16.38 -51.83 36.54
CA LYS A 147 15.96 -50.83 35.55
C LYS A 147 17.17 -50.18 34.87
N LEU A 148 18.16 -49.76 35.65
CA LEU A 148 19.40 -49.15 35.14
C LEU A 148 20.24 -50.14 34.32
N GLN A 149 20.28 -51.42 34.69
CA GLN A 149 20.94 -52.46 33.88
C GLN A 149 20.28 -52.65 32.51
N LYS A 150 18.93 -52.58 32.43
CA LYS A 150 18.21 -52.62 31.15
C LYS A 150 18.46 -51.35 30.31
N LEU A 151 18.75 -50.22 30.96
CA LEU A 151 19.05 -48.95 30.29
C LEU A 151 20.48 -48.92 29.72
N ALA A 152 21.42 -49.65 30.35
CA ALA A 152 22.81 -49.67 29.95
C ALA A 152 22.98 -50.13 28.49
N GLY A 153 23.73 -49.35 27.70
CA GLY A 153 23.95 -49.61 26.28
C GLY A 153 22.88 -49.05 25.35
N LYS A 154 21.70 -48.64 25.87
CA LYS A 154 20.70 -47.92 25.09
C LYS A 154 21.19 -46.52 24.74
N LYS A 155 20.60 -45.91 23.72
CA LYS A 155 21.08 -44.69 23.10
C LYS A 155 19.98 -43.64 23.01
N ILE A 156 20.38 -42.37 23.12
CA ILE A 156 19.56 -41.19 22.84
C ILE A 156 20.28 -40.27 21.86
N PHE A 157 19.53 -39.41 21.16
CA PHE A 157 20.13 -38.30 20.42
C PHE A 157 20.05 -37.04 21.25
N VAL A 158 21.19 -36.39 21.43
CA VAL A 158 21.30 -35.08 22.06
C VAL A 158 21.78 -34.11 21.01
N GLU A 159 21.13 -32.96 20.93
CA GLU A 159 21.55 -31.85 20.08
C GLU A 159 22.01 -30.70 20.95
N LEU A 160 23.24 -30.22 20.73
CA LEU A 160 23.80 -29.04 21.37
C LEU A 160 24.04 -27.97 20.31
N ASP A 161 23.38 -26.83 20.44
CA ASP A 161 23.52 -25.66 19.56
C ASP A 161 23.46 -26.02 18.05
N GLY A 162 22.55 -26.94 17.69
CA GLY A 162 22.31 -27.39 16.30
C GLY A 162 23.16 -28.58 15.83
N VAL A 163 24.07 -29.10 16.66
CA VAL A 163 24.84 -30.31 16.35
C VAL A 163 24.26 -31.50 17.09
N SER A 164 23.78 -32.50 16.35
CA SER A 164 23.22 -33.73 16.93
C SER A 164 24.27 -34.85 17.04
N LYS A 165 24.31 -35.52 18.20
CA LYS A 165 25.17 -36.66 18.49
C LYS A 165 24.38 -37.75 19.20
N GLN A 166 24.79 -38.99 18.98
CA GLN A 166 24.23 -40.14 19.68
C GLN A 166 25.01 -40.36 20.97
N ILE A 167 24.29 -40.52 22.08
CA ILE A 167 24.82 -40.70 23.43
C ILE A 167 24.38 -42.06 23.93
N THR A 168 25.33 -42.86 24.41
CA THR A 168 25.06 -44.16 25.03
C THR A 168 24.87 -43.99 26.53
N LEU A 169 23.80 -44.58 27.05
CA LEU A 169 23.41 -44.53 28.45
C LEU A 169 24.10 -45.65 29.26
N GLY A 170 24.28 -45.40 30.56
CA GLY A 170 24.85 -46.36 31.51
C GLY A 170 24.76 -45.86 32.95
N GLY A 171 25.26 -46.68 33.88
CA GLY A 171 25.27 -46.43 35.33
C GLY A 171 24.50 -47.52 36.08
N THR A 172 24.88 -47.80 37.33
CA THR A 172 24.19 -48.80 38.17
C THR A 172 23.43 -48.20 39.36
N ASN A 173 23.63 -46.91 39.61
CA ASN A 173 22.91 -46.08 40.60
C ASN A 173 22.76 -44.65 40.05
N ALA A 174 22.05 -43.76 40.77
CA ALA A 174 21.77 -42.40 40.29
C ALA A 174 23.04 -41.58 40.03
N GLU A 175 24.03 -41.63 40.92
CA GLU A 175 25.27 -40.86 40.77
C GLU A 175 26.16 -41.42 39.66
N GLU A 176 26.26 -42.74 39.52
CA GLU A 176 26.95 -43.35 38.38
C GLU A 176 26.27 -43.02 37.05
N PHE A 177 24.94 -43.01 37.01
CA PHE A 177 24.19 -42.58 35.83
C PHE A 177 24.51 -41.12 35.47
N ARG A 178 24.49 -40.22 36.44
CA ARG A 178 24.85 -38.81 36.27
C ARG A 178 26.25 -38.65 35.66
N GLN A 179 27.25 -39.32 36.27
CA GLN A 179 28.65 -39.24 35.84
C GLN A 179 28.87 -39.82 34.45
N GLN A 180 28.26 -40.98 34.14
CA GLN A 180 28.39 -41.61 32.83
C GLN A 180 27.71 -40.80 31.73
N LEU A 181 26.53 -40.23 32.01
CA LEU A 181 25.85 -39.35 31.06
C LEU A 181 26.67 -38.08 30.79
N GLU A 182 27.19 -37.42 31.83
CA GLU A 182 28.03 -36.24 31.70
C GLU A 182 29.32 -36.56 30.91
N THR A 183 29.97 -37.69 31.20
CA THR A 183 31.17 -38.14 30.48
C THR A 183 30.87 -38.42 29.01
N ALA A 184 29.79 -39.15 28.71
CA ALA A 184 29.41 -39.46 27.34
C ALA A 184 29.07 -38.19 26.54
N LEU A 185 28.43 -37.19 27.17
CA LEU A 185 28.18 -35.89 26.58
C LEU A 185 29.47 -35.11 26.34
N ASP A 186 30.38 -35.06 27.31
CA ASP A 186 31.68 -34.39 27.20
C ASP A 186 32.57 -35.03 26.12
N GLU A 187 32.56 -36.36 25.98
CA GLU A 187 33.26 -37.07 24.91
C GLU A 187 32.66 -36.78 23.54
N ALA A 188 31.33 -36.72 23.44
CA ALA A 188 30.63 -36.48 22.18
C ALA A 188 30.74 -35.03 21.67
N PHE A 189 30.76 -34.05 22.58
CA PHE A 189 30.70 -32.62 22.26
C PHE A 189 31.95 -31.83 22.63
N GLY A 190 32.88 -32.42 23.38
CA GLY A 190 34.05 -31.77 23.93
C GLY A 190 33.73 -30.76 25.05
N LYS A 191 34.72 -30.54 25.92
CA LYS A 191 34.70 -29.48 26.94
C LYS A 191 35.09 -28.13 26.35
N VAL A 192 34.82 -27.05 27.08
CA VAL A 192 35.28 -25.69 26.74
C VAL A 192 36.35 -25.24 27.73
N THR A 193 37.37 -24.52 27.26
CA THR A 193 38.38 -23.91 28.13
C THR A 193 38.06 -22.43 28.31
N ILE A 194 37.71 -22.02 29.53
CA ILE A 194 37.40 -20.63 29.87
C ILE A 194 38.36 -20.20 30.96
N ASN A 195 39.10 -19.12 30.72
CA ASN A 195 40.15 -18.62 31.63
C ASN A 195 41.15 -19.72 32.07
N GLY A 196 41.47 -20.67 31.18
CA GLY A 196 42.40 -21.76 31.44
C GLY A 196 41.81 -22.97 32.17
N VAL A 197 40.51 -22.98 32.49
CA VAL A 197 39.82 -24.09 33.17
C VAL A 197 38.95 -24.85 32.18
N GLU A 198 39.15 -26.17 32.06
CA GLU A 198 38.24 -27.03 31.32
C GLU A 198 36.91 -27.18 32.06
N THR A 199 35.82 -26.80 31.39
CA THR A 199 34.46 -26.80 31.93
C THR A 199 33.58 -27.62 31.00
N SER A 200 32.71 -28.48 31.56
CA SER A 200 31.68 -29.15 30.77
C SER A 200 30.73 -28.10 30.16
N LYS A 201 30.21 -28.41 28.97
CA LYS A 201 29.14 -27.62 28.34
C LYS A 201 27.77 -27.96 28.93
N PHE A 202 27.66 -29.07 29.64
CA PHE A 202 26.42 -29.57 30.21
C PHE A 202 26.41 -29.43 31.73
N ASP A 203 25.22 -29.34 32.28
CA ASP A 203 24.96 -29.42 33.71
C ASP A 203 23.94 -30.52 33.94
N ILE A 204 24.40 -31.64 34.51
CA ILE A 204 23.58 -32.82 34.78
C ILE A 204 23.37 -32.91 36.28
N SER A 205 22.11 -32.90 36.72
CA SER A 205 21.75 -32.97 38.13
C SER A 205 20.78 -34.11 38.40
N ILE A 206 20.95 -34.77 39.54
CA ILE A 206 19.98 -35.72 40.10
C ILE A 206 19.03 -34.95 41.01
N LEU A 207 17.74 -35.27 40.92
CA LEU A 207 16.62 -34.64 41.61
C LEU A 207 15.75 -35.75 42.23
N ASP A 208 15.09 -35.45 43.34
CA ASP A 208 14.05 -36.32 43.93
C ASP A 208 14.46 -37.80 44.09
N GLU A 209 15.70 -38.05 44.51
CA GLU A 209 16.22 -39.41 44.69
C GLU A 209 15.54 -40.15 45.85
N THR A 210 15.08 -41.36 45.56
CA THR A 210 14.45 -42.30 46.49
C THR A 210 15.07 -43.68 46.31
N GLU A 211 14.75 -44.62 47.21
CA GLU A 211 15.20 -46.02 47.08
C GLU A 211 14.74 -46.68 45.77
N ASN A 212 13.62 -46.22 45.20
CA ASN A 212 12.98 -46.85 44.04
C ASN A 212 13.08 -46.02 42.75
N GLY A 213 13.80 -44.90 42.74
CA GLY A 213 13.90 -44.05 41.55
C GLY A 213 14.41 -42.65 41.83
N PHE A 214 14.68 -41.92 40.75
CA PHE A 214 15.13 -40.53 40.78
C PHE A 214 14.68 -39.79 39.52
N SER A 215 14.59 -38.46 39.63
CA SER A 215 14.50 -37.55 38.49
C SER A 215 15.89 -37.00 38.15
N PHE A 216 16.07 -36.54 36.94
CA PHE A 216 17.31 -35.88 36.54
C PHE A 216 17.03 -34.72 35.59
N SER A 217 17.97 -33.78 35.52
CA SER A 217 17.90 -32.68 34.57
C SER A 217 19.14 -32.64 33.67
N ILE A 218 18.92 -32.33 32.40
CA ILE A 218 19.97 -31.98 31.44
C ILE A 218 19.81 -30.49 31.10
N ASN A 219 20.84 -29.71 31.37
CA ASN A 219 20.91 -28.31 30.99
C ASN A 219 22.29 -27.96 30.43
N THR A 220 22.47 -26.74 29.95
CA THR A 220 23.77 -26.17 29.60
C THR A 220 24.42 -25.55 30.82
N LYS A 221 25.73 -25.73 30.97
CA LYS A 221 26.46 -25.16 32.09
C LYS A 221 26.52 -23.63 31.99
N ALA A 222 26.16 -22.93 33.06
CA ALA A 222 26.27 -21.48 33.11
C ALA A 222 27.70 -21.01 32.76
N ASN A 223 27.79 -19.93 31.99
CA ASN A 223 29.05 -19.35 31.49
C ASN A 223 29.89 -20.25 30.56
N SER A 224 29.45 -21.45 30.18
CA SER A 224 30.17 -22.30 29.22
C SER A 224 30.09 -21.79 27.77
N GLY A 225 29.19 -20.85 27.49
CA GLY A 225 28.87 -20.37 26.15
C GLY A 225 27.94 -21.30 25.36
N ALA A 226 27.68 -22.51 25.84
CA ALA A 226 26.62 -23.37 25.30
C ALA A 226 25.25 -22.82 25.69
N THR A 227 24.30 -22.84 24.76
CA THR A 227 22.99 -22.19 24.96
C THR A 227 21.84 -23.18 24.96
N LYS A 228 21.72 -23.99 23.91
CA LYS A 228 20.56 -24.85 23.70
C LYS A 228 20.97 -26.32 23.66
N VAL A 229 20.35 -27.10 24.54
CA VAL A 229 20.34 -28.55 24.46
C VAL A 229 18.92 -29.03 24.16
N SER A 230 18.80 -30.04 23.30
CA SER A 230 17.55 -30.73 23.01
C SER A 230 17.77 -32.24 22.95
N VAL A 231 16.75 -33.03 23.27
CA VAL A 231 16.78 -34.50 23.15
C VAL A 231 15.80 -34.97 22.09
N TYR A 232 16.20 -35.97 21.30
CA TYR A 232 15.39 -36.53 20.22
C TYR A 232 15.38 -38.05 20.25
N GLY A 233 14.31 -38.63 19.70
CA GLY A 233 14.20 -40.05 19.39
C GLY A 233 14.37 -40.30 17.90
N VAL A 234 14.41 -41.58 17.52
CA VAL A 234 14.38 -42.03 16.12
C VAL A 234 12.96 -42.41 15.72
N ALA A 235 12.63 -42.29 14.43
CA ALA A 235 11.30 -42.60 13.90
C ALA A 235 10.91 -44.08 14.03
N GLU A 236 11.90 -44.99 14.04
CA GLU A 236 11.71 -46.42 14.27
C GLU A 236 12.56 -46.85 15.49
N THR A 237 11.90 -47.18 16.59
CA THR A 237 12.56 -47.54 17.86
C THR A 237 13.00 -49.01 17.84
N THR A 238 14.32 -49.24 17.78
CA THR A 238 14.91 -50.54 18.15
C THR A 238 15.11 -50.61 19.67
N GLU A 239 15.35 -51.81 20.22
CA GLU A 239 15.66 -51.95 21.67
C GLU A 239 16.86 -51.09 22.09
N GLU A 240 17.88 -50.95 21.23
CA GLU A 240 19.02 -50.06 21.46
C GLU A 240 18.65 -48.57 21.45
N MET A 241 17.57 -48.18 20.74
CA MET A 241 17.13 -46.79 20.57
C MET A 241 15.95 -46.41 21.47
N ALA A 242 15.55 -47.31 22.38
CA ALA A 242 14.46 -47.11 23.34
C ALA A 242 14.85 -46.21 24.54
N GLY A 243 16.09 -45.69 24.58
CA GLY A 243 16.62 -44.95 25.72
C GLY A 243 15.84 -43.69 26.07
N LEU A 244 15.20 -43.01 25.11
CA LEU A 244 14.43 -41.80 25.38
C LEU A 244 13.17 -42.09 26.22
N GLU A 245 12.43 -43.14 25.84
CA GLU A 245 11.21 -43.58 26.53
C GLU A 245 11.53 -44.12 27.93
N ASP A 246 12.59 -44.93 28.06
CA ASP A 246 13.01 -45.48 29.36
C ASP A 246 13.50 -44.42 30.35
N LEU A 247 13.96 -43.27 29.84
CA LEU A 247 14.32 -42.09 30.64
C LEU A 247 13.12 -41.20 31.00
N GLY A 248 11.91 -41.54 30.53
CA GLY A 248 10.73 -40.69 30.68
C GLY A 248 10.83 -39.35 29.95
N LEU A 249 11.70 -39.26 28.93
CA LEU A 249 11.88 -38.06 28.13
C LEU A 249 10.94 -38.09 26.92
N THR A 250 10.48 -36.92 26.49
CA THR A 250 9.74 -36.77 25.23
C THR A 250 10.62 -36.18 24.14
N ALA A 251 10.45 -36.66 22.91
CA ALA A 251 11.24 -36.18 21.77
C ALA A 251 10.96 -34.68 21.52
N GLY A 252 12.02 -33.89 21.41
CA GLY A 252 11.96 -32.44 21.24
C GLY A 252 11.97 -31.66 22.57
N GLN A 253 12.09 -32.32 23.74
CA GLN A 253 12.35 -31.58 24.98
C GLN A 253 13.65 -30.79 24.86
N SER A 254 13.63 -29.56 25.38
CA SER A 254 14.76 -28.64 25.30
C SER A 254 14.82 -27.76 26.55
N ASN A 255 16.01 -27.27 26.86
CA ASN A 255 16.22 -26.19 27.83
C ASN A 255 15.94 -24.80 27.24
N ARG A 256 15.22 -24.72 26.12
CA ARG A 256 14.77 -23.48 25.50
C ARG A 256 13.35 -23.62 24.99
N ILE A 257 12.61 -22.52 25.04
CA ILE A 257 11.27 -22.45 24.48
C ILE A 257 11.34 -22.16 22.99
N SER A 258 10.46 -22.82 22.22
CA SER A 258 10.29 -22.56 20.79
C SER A 258 9.07 -21.67 20.56
N LEU A 259 9.26 -20.53 19.90
CA LEU A 259 8.14 -19.64 19.54
C LEU A 259 7.14 -20.30 18.59
N ASN A 260 7.56 -21.29 17.80
CA ASN A 260 6.70 -21.95 16.82
C ASN A 260 5.88 -23.12 17.40
N SER A 261 6.14 -23.50 18.66
CA SER A 261 5.39 -24.57 19.33
C SER A 261 4.06 -24.05 19.87
N SER A 262 3.04 -24.90 19.87
CA SER A 262 1.74 -24.59 20.49
C SER A 262 1.89 -24.41 22.00
N LEU A 263 1.06 -23.56 22.62
CA LEU A 263 1.08 -23.38 24.07
C LEU A 263 0.75 -24.68 24.81
N LEU A 264 -0.09 -25.54 24.23
CA LEU A 264 -0.36 -26.87 24.77
C LEU A 264 0.90 -27.74 24.80
N THR A 265 1.71 -27.72 23.72
CA THR A 265 3.00 -28.43 23.67
C THR A 265 4.01 -27.85 24.65
N LEU A 266 3.99 -26.53 24.84
CA LEU A 266 4.91 -25.84 25.76
C LEU A 266 4.46 -25.88 27.22
N LYS A 267 3.29 -26.45 27.52
CA LYS A 267 2.65 -26.36 28.83
C LYS A 267 3.60 -26.65 29.97
N ASP A 268 4.33 -27.75 29.89
CA ASP A 268 5.26 -28.22 30.93
C ASP A 268 6.72 -27.81 30.68
N ALA A 269 6.99 -27.10 29.58
CA ALA A 269 8.31 -26.61 29.23
C ALA A 269 8.68 -25.30 29.96
N PHE A 270 7.69 -24.55 30.44
CA PHE A 270 7.91 -23.37 31.29
C PHE A 270 8.27 -23.79 32.72
N SER A 271 9.08 -23.00 33.41
CA SER A 271 9.41 -23.25 34.83
C SER A 271 8.18 -23.26 35.72
N GLN A 272 7.16 -22.46 35.37
CA GLN A 272 5.80 -22.56 35.90
C GLN A 272 4.88 -23.08 34.79
N PRO A 273 4.21 -24.24 34.97
CA PRO A 273 3.36 -24.80 33.94
C PRO A 273 2.23 -23.86 33.50
N LEU A 274 1.89 -23.88 32.21
CA LEU A 274 0.75 -23.11 31.71
C LEU A 274 -0.58 -23.76 32.12
N GLU A 275 -1.53 -22.91 32.49
CA GLU A 275 -2.89 -23.28 32.87
C GLU A 275 -3.89 -22.59 31.94
N PHE A 276 -4.92 -23.34 31.57
CA PHE A 276 -6.03 -22.92 30.72
C PHE A 276 -7.35 -23.26 31.41
N ASP A 277 -8.44 -22.63 31.00
CA ASP A 277 -9.78 -23.05 31.40
C ASP A 277 -10.17 -24.43 30.81
N GLU A 278 -11.35 -24.92 31.18
CA GLU A 278 -11.88 -26.22 30.74
C GLU A 278 -12.03 -26.33 29.22
N GLU A 279 -12.18 -25.19 28.52
CA GLU A 279 -12.28 -25.12 27.06
C GLU A 279 -10.92 -24.95 26.37
N GLY A 280 -9.82 -24.88 27.13
CA GLY A 280 -8.47 -24.69 26.63
C GLY A 280 -8.15 -23.24 26.23
N ASN A 281 -8.87 -22.26 26.77
CA ASN A 281 -8.60 -20.84 26.57
C ASN A 281 -7.87 -20.21 27.77
N ALA A 282 -7.21 -19.09 27.52
CA ALA A 282 -6.67 -18.21 28.55
C ALA A 282 -6.84 -16.75 28.12
N SER A 283 -6.85 -15.83 29.08
CA SER A 283 -6.97 -14.41 28.81
C SER A 283 -6.20 -13.59 29.84
N PHE A 284 -5.67 -12.46 29.39
CA PHE A 284 -4.92 -11.53 30.22
C PHE A 284 -5.12 -10.09 29.73
N VAL A 285 -4.79 -9.12 30.57
CA VAL A 285 -4.94 -7.70 30.29
C VAL A 285 -3.56 -7.05 30.23
N ILE A 286 -3.35 -6.19 29.23
CA ILE A 286 -2.20 -5.29 29.14
C ILE A 286 -2.73 -3.87 28.96
N ASN A 287 -2.42 -2.96 29.88
CA ASN A 287 -2.86 -1.56 29.85
C ASN A 287 -4.38 -1.39 29.64
N GLY A 288 -5.18 -2.26 30.26
CA GLY A 288 -6.64 -2.26 30.16
C GLY A 288 -7.22 -2.96 28.91
N GLU A 289 -6.39 -3.40 27.97
CA GLU A 289 -6.82 -4.16 26.79
C GLU A 289 -6.76 -5.67 27.07
N THR A 290 -7.90 -6.36 26.89
CA THR A 290 -7.99 -7.81 27.08
C THR A 290 -7.50 -8.58 25.85
N ILE A 291 -6.58 -9.52 26.06
CA ILE A 291 -6.02 -10.39 25.05
C ILE A 291 -6.43 -11.83 25.35
N ASN A 292 -7.30 -12.38 24.49
CA ASN A 292 -7.69 -13.78 24.54
C ASN A 292 -6.74 -14.65 23.70
N ILE A 293 -6.39 -15.83 24.22
CA ILE A 293 -5.52 -16.83 23.60
C ILE A 293 -6.11 -18.23 23.77
N LYS A 294 -5.65 -19.18 22.95
CA LYS A 294 -6.04 -20.60 23.01
C LYS A 294 -4.82 -21.47 23.18
N SER A 295 -4.95 -22.61 23.83
CA SER A 295 -3.87 -23.61 24.00
C SER A 295 -3.30 -24.10 22.66
N THR A 296 -4.11 -24.07 21.58
CA THR A 296 -3.69 -24.43 20.22
C THR A 296 -2.87 -23.36 19.51
N TYR A 297 -2.81 -22.12 20.03
CA TYR A 297 -1.99 -21.08 19.44
C TYR A 297 -0.52 -21.37 19.69
N THR A 298 0.33 -20.94 18.77
CA THR A 298 1.78 -20.90 18.99
C THR A 298 2.16 -19.72 19.87
N LEU A 299 3.26 -19.83 20.60
CA LEU A 299 3.76 -18.70 21.40
C LEU A 299 4.06 -17.47 20.52
N LYS A 300 4.53 -17.68 19.28
CA LYS A 300 4.69 -16.64 18.26
C LYS A 300 3.37 -15.93 17.95
N GLN A 301 2.28 -16.67 17.75
CA GLN A 301 0.98 -16.05 17.50
C GLN A 301 0.51 -15.19 18.68
N VAL A 302 0.78 -15.61 19.91
CA VAL A 302 0.49 -14.78 21.10
C VAL A 302 1.33 -13.51 21.10
N PHE A 303 2.63 -13.63 20.83
CA PHE A 303 3.55 -12.49 20.75
C PHE A 303 3.14 -11.51 19.65
N ASP A 304 2.80 -12.01 18.46
CA ASP A 304 2.29 -11.21 17.35
C ASP A 304 0.98 -10.50 17.75
N LYS A 305 0.11 -11.17 18.52
CA LYS A 305 -1.15 -10.59 19.00
C LYS A 305 -0.93 -9.47 20.01
N ILE A 306 0.13 -9.52 20.83
CA ILE A 306 0.54 -8.42 21.71
C ILE A 306 1.20 -7.32 20.88
N ASN A 307 2.21 -7.67 20.07
CA ASN A 307 3.03 -6.74 19.31
C ASN A 307 2.21 -5.93 18.29
N ASN A 308 1.17 -6.51 17.70
CA ASN A 308 0.33 -5.82 16.71
C ASN A 308 -0.91 -5.17 17.33
N ASN A 309 -1.06 -5.17 18.66
CA ASN A 309 -2.17 -4.51 19.33
C ASN A 309 -1.81 -3.07 19.74
N GLU A 310 -2.30 -2.10 18.97
CA GLU A 310 -2.06 -0.67 19.23
C GLU A 310 -2.65 -0.18 20.56
N LYS A 311 -3.69 -0.83 21.09
CA LYS A 311 -4.31 -0.47 22.37
C LYS A 311 -3.52 -0.96 23.57
N ALA A 312 -2.91 -2.15 23.46
CA ALA A 312 -2.04 -2.69 24.49
C ALA A 312 -0.79 -1.82 24.73
N LYS A 313 -0.33 -1.09 23.69
CA LYS A 313 0.85 -0.21 23.75
C LYS A 313 2.06 -0.87 24.39
N ALA A 314 2.27 -2.14 24.08
CA ALA A 314 3.38 -2.93 24.60
C ALA A 314 3.98 -3.80 23.50
N LYS A 315 5.24 -4.17 23.67
CA LYS A 315 5.98 -5.07 22.80
C LYS A 315 6.58 -6.18 23.63
N ILE A 316 6.45 -7.42 23.16
CA ILE A 316 7.00 -8.60 23.79
C ILE A 316 8.03 -9.27 22.87
N SER A 317 9.11 -9.74 23.46
CA SER A 317 10.18 -10.44 22.77
C SER A 317 10.75 -11.56 23.65
N TYR A 318 11.34 -12.56 23.01
CA TYR A 318 12.07 -13.65 23.66
C TYR A 318 13.48 -13.70 23.08
N ASP A 319 14.46 -13.75 23.98
CA ASP A 319 15.87 -13.96 23.66
C ASP A 319 16.24 -15.40 24.02
N GLU A 320 16.47 -16.23 22.99
CA GLU A 320 16.84 -17.64 23.14
C GLU A 320 18.24 -17.81 23.75
N VAL A 321 19.14 -16.83 23.64
CA VAL A 321 20.48 -16.94 24.23
C VAL A 321 20.38 -16.89 25.75
N THR A 322 19.66 -15.89 26.26
CA THR A 322 19.50 -15.64 27.69
C THR A 322 18.30 -16.37 28.31
N ASP A 323 17.46 -17.02 27.49
CA ASP A 323 16.19 -17.64 27.88
C ASP A 323 15.25 -16.63 28.58
N LYS A 324 15.24 -15.39 28.09
CA LYS A 324 14.49 -14.28 28.69
C LYS A 324 13.39 -13.76 27.79
N ILE A 325 12.20 -13.62 28.36
CA ILE A 325 11.11 -12.83 27.81
C ILE A 325 11.18 -11.42 28.38
N THR A 326 11.00 -10.43 27.51
CA THR A 326 10.89 -9.02 27.90
C THR A 326 9.61 -8.46 27.32
N LEU A 327 8.79 -7.86 28.17
CA LEU A 327 7.64 -7.05 27.80
C LEU A 327 7.98 -5.57 28.07
N VAL A 328 7.98 -4.74 27.03
CA VAL A 328 8.35 -3.33 27.10
C VAL A 328 7.16 -2.46 26.69
N SER A 329 6.95 -1.34 27.37
CA SER A 329 5.96 -0.36 26.91
C SER A 329 6.39 0.27 25.59
N ALA A 330 5.45 0.48 24.67
CA ALA A 330 5.67 1.25 23.45
C ALA A 330 5.72 2.77 23.72
N VAL A 331 5.45 3.19 24.95
CA VAL A 331 5.47 4.58 25.40
C VAL A 331 6.57 4.76 26.43
N THR A 332 7.38 5.81 26.25
CA THR A 332 8.43 6.20 27.21
C THR A 332 7.87 7.09 28.32
N GLY A 333 8.68 7.38 29.33
CA GLY A 333 8.34 8.28 30.42
C GLY A 333 8.11 7.55 31.75
N ALA A 334 8.10 8.32 32.83
CA ALA A 334 7.97 7.83 34.20
C ALA A 334 6.54 7.43 34.61
N GLY A 335 5.56 7.61 33.72
CA GLY A 335 4.17 7.22 33.97
C GLY A 335 3.97 5.71 34.11
N SER A 336 2.81 5.31 34.64
CA SER A 336 2.37 3.89 34.65
C SER A 336 2.00 3.46 33.23
N ASN A 337 3.03 3.13 32.44
CA ASN A 337 2.91 2.83 31.01
C ASN A 337 2.81 1.32 30.70
N LEU A 338 2.85 0.47 31.73
CA LEU A 338 2.79 -0.98 31.60
C LEU A 338 2.18 -1.62 32.85
N GLU A 339 0.91 -1.99 32.72
CA GLU A 339 0.13 -2.73 33.73
C GLU A 339 -0.35 -4.04 33.11
N VAL A 340 -0.13 -5.15 33.82
CA VAL A 340 -0.43 -6.49 33.33
C VAL A 340 -1.12 -7.31 34.41
N ALA A 341 -2.09 -8.13 34.01
CA ALA A 341 -2.78 -9.06 34.92
C ALA A 341 -3.36 -10.24 34.14
N ASP A 342 -3.25 -11.45 34.69
CA ASP A 342 -3.99 -12.60 34.17
C ASP A 342 -5.48 -12.49 34.57
N SER A 343 -6.37 -12.84 33.64
CA SER A 343 -7.82 -12.88 33.86
C SER A 343 -8.34 -14.31 33.91
N THR A 344 -7.86 -15.18 33.02
CA THR A 344 -8.22 -16.61 32.94
C THR A 344 -6.97 -17.40 32.55
N GLY A 345 -6.74 -18.53 33.23
CA GLY A 345 -5.44 -19.21 33.15
C GLY A 345 -4.34 -18.41 33.83
N ASN A 346 -3.09 -18.68 33.50
CA ASN A 346 -1.92 -18.08 34.17
C ASN A 346 -0.82 -17.61 33.20
N PHE A 347 -1.16 -17.25 31.96
CA PHE A 347 -0.16 -17.03 30.91
C PHE A 347 0.94 -16.05 31.33
N LEU A 348 0.60 -14.85 31.81
CA LEU A 348 1.60 -13.85 32.22
C LEU A 348 2.40 -14.29 33.45
N SER A 349 1.74 -14.95 34.40
CA SER A 349 2.37 -15.51 35.59
C SER A 349 3.39 -16.60 35.23
N ALA A 350 3.05 -17.46 34.28
CA ALA A 350 3.94 -18.49 33.74
C ALA A 350 5.14 -17.90 32.99
N LEU A 351 5.02 -16.68 32.45
CA LEU A 351 6.15 -15.95 31.89
C LEU A 351 7.11 -15.39 32.96
N ASN A 352 6.74 -15.45 34.25
CA ASN A 352 7.55 -15.02 35.39
C ASN A 352 8.22 -13.65 35.20
N LEU A 353 7.47 -12.63 34.75
CA LEU A 353 7.99 -11.29 34.47
C LEU A 353 8.20 -10.47 35.75
N ASP A 354 9.06 -10.97 36.64
CA ASP A 354 9.25 -10.52 38.03
C ASP A 354 10.20 -9.30 38.18
N VAL A 355 11.00 -8.99 37.17
CA VAL A 355 11.90 -7.82 37.18
C VAL A 355 11.27 -6.65 36.44
N LYS A 356 10.80 -5.66 37.20
CA LYS A 356 10.29 -4.39 36.66
C LYS A 356 11.37 -3.31 36.63
N THR A 357 11.61 -2.76 35.44
CA THR A 357 12.38 -1.51 35.26
C THR A 357 11.39 -0.40 34.92
N ASN A 358 11.31 0.64 35.76
CA ASN A 358 10.44 1.78 35.49
C ASN A 358 11.01 2.66 34.36
N GLY A 359 10.12 3.14 33.50
CA GLY A 359 10.45 4.16 32.52
C GLY A 359 10.87 5.47 33.21
N GLN A 360 11.58 6.30 32.46
CA GLN A 360 12.05 7.60 32.92
C GLN A 360 11.63 8.67 31.92
N ASP A 361 11.45 9.90 32.39
CA ASP A 361 11.21 11.06 31.52
C ASP A 361 12.53 11.59 30.96
N ALA A 362 12.46 12.20 29.78
CA ALA A 362 13.52 13.02 29.25
C ALA A 362 13.62 14.32 30.04
N ILE A 363 14.85 14.71 30.38
CA ILE A 363 15.16 15.95 31.06
C ILE A 363 16.11 16.74 30.17
N VAL A 364 15.66 17.93 29.77
CA VAL A 364 16.41 18.84 28.91
C VAL A 364 16.35 20.25 29.45
N THR A 365 17.37 21.05 29.19
CA THR A 365 17.36 22.49 29.39
C THR A 365 17.34 23.16 28.02
N ILE A 366 16.35 24.02 27.75
CA ILE A 366 16.26 24.80 26.51
C ILE A 366 16.24 26.27 26.87
N ASP A 367 17.17 27.06 26.33
CA ASP A 367 17.30 28.50 26.63
C ASP A 367 17.37 28.83 28.13
N GLY A 368 18.02 27.94 28.89
CA GLY A 368 18.16 28.05 30.35
C GLY A 368 16.96 27.51 31.15
N GLU A 369 15.85 27.17 30.49
CA GLU A 369 14.65 26.65 31.15
C GLU A 369 14.64 25.11 31.20
N LEU A 370 14.33 24.55 32.37
CA LEU A 370 14.24 23.11 32.56
C LEU A 370 12.90 22.58 32.01
N LEU A 371 12.98 21.60 31.13
CA LEU A 371 11.84 20.91 30.55
C LEU A 371 11.92 19.41 30.87
N VAL A 372 10.81 18.87 31.33
CA VAL A 372 10.60 17.43 31.51
C VAL A 372 9.58 16.94 30.49
N ARG A 373 9.88 15.84 29.80
CA ARG A 373 9.04 15.29 28.73
C ARG A 373 8.98 13.78 28.84
N SER A 374 7.80 13.20 28.65
CA SER A 374 7.63 11.75 28.62
C SER A 374 8.20 11.08 27.35
N SER A 375 8.69 11.85 26.38
CA SER A 375 9.18 11.37 25.08
C SER A 375 10.49 12.02 24.70
N ASN A 376 11.32 11.29 23.95
CA ASN A 376 12.53 11.82 23.31
C ASN A 376 12.23 12.64 22.05
N SER A 377 10.96 12.71 21.63
CA SER A 377 10.50 13.60 20.57
C SER A 377 9.36 14.47 21.08
N PHE A 378 9.53 15.79 21.02
CA PHE A 378 8.55 16.76 21.49
C PHE A 378 8.69 18.09 20.75
N THR A 379 7.61 18.87 20.74
CA THR A 379 7.57 20.20 20.11
C THR A 379 7.39 21.28 21.15
N VAL A 380 8.20 22.33 21.10
CA VAL A 380 8.12 23.52 21.94
C VAL A 380 8.40 24.74 21.07
N ASN A 381 7.59 25.79 21.20
CA ASN A 381 7.73 27.05 20.44
C ASN A 381 7.86 26.83 18.91
N GLY A 382 7.14 25.85 18.38
CA GLY A 382 7.15 25.52 16.95
C GLY A 382 8.39 24.75 16.48
N VAL A 383 9.33 24.39 17.35
CA VAL A 383 10.49 23.55 17.04
C VAL A 383 10.27 22.15 17.61
N THR A 384 10.36 21.13 16.76
CA THR A 384 10.34 19.73 17.16
C THR A 384 11.76 19.24 17.39
N TYR A 385 12.07 18.84 18.62
CA TYR A 385 13.36 18.29 19.02
C TYR A 385 13.26 16.76 19.06
N ASN A 386 14.27 16.08 18.53
CA ASN A 386 14.44 14.63 18.63
C ASN A 386 15.78 14.34 19.30
N LEU A 387 15.71 13.81 20.51
CA LEU A 387 16.86 13.54 21.37
C LEU A 387 17.42 12.15 21.09
N HIS A 388 18.74 12.05 20.99
CA HIS A 388 19.45 10.80 20.67
C HIS A 388 20.41 10.37 21.76
N LYS A 389 21.05 11.33 22.46
CA LYS A 389 22.06 11.07 23.50
C LYS A 389 22.02 12.10 24.61
N THR A 390 22.47 11.70 25.80
CA THR A 390 22.70 12.61 26.93
C THR A 390 24.06 13.28 26.81
N HIS A 391 24.13 14.54 27.24
CA HIS A 391 25.37 15.27 27.41
C HIS A 391 26.00 14.98 28.77
N GLU A 392 27.32 15.11 28.86
CA GLU A 392 28.04 15.10 30.13
C GLU A 392 27.63 16.29 31.02
N ALA A 393 27.80 16.12 32.34
CA ALA A 393 27.33 17.08 33.34
C ALA A 393 27.94 18.49 33.18
N ASP A 394 29.18 18.59 32.71
CA ASP A 394 29.95 19.82 32.49
C ASP A 394 29.80 20.40 31.07
N SER A 395 29.10 19.70 30.17
CA SER A 395 28.84 20.20 28.82
C SER A 395 27.99 21.47 28.81
N VAL A 396 28.30 22.39 27.88
CA VAL A 396 27.48 23.59 27.61
C VAL A 396 26.24 23.29 26.76
N GLY A 397 26.09 22.05 26.27
CA GLY A 397 25.03 21.66 25.36
C GLY A 397 25.31 21.98 23.88
N ASP A 398 24.26 21.89 23.07
CA ASP A 398 24.23 22.17 21.65
C ASP A 398 23.39 23.42 21.34
N THR A 399 23.47 23.91 20.11
CA THR A 399 22.67 25.03 19.61
C THR A 399 21.80 24.57 18.44
N ILE A 400 20.52 24.92 18.48
CA ILE A 400 19.58 24.80 17.37
C ILE A 400 19.38 26.17 16.75
N THR A 401 19.81 26.34 15.50
CA THR A 401 19.59 27.58 14.74
C THR A 401 18.33 27.45 13.90
N VAL A 402 17.36 28.34 14.13
CA VAL A 402 16.09 28.40 13.38
C VAL A 402 16.09 29.60 12.46
N ASN A 403 15.92 29.34 11.16
CA ASN A 403 15.91 30.36 10.11
C ASN A 403 14.70 30.19 9.19
N GLN A 404 14.39 31.23 8.42
CA GLN A 404 13.45 31.10 7.30
C GLN A 404 14.11 30.32 6.16
N ASP A 405 13.42 29.33 5.61
CA ASP A 405 13.89 28.55 4.46
C ASP A 405 13.30 29.09 3.16
N VAL A 406 13.82 30.23 2.71
CA VAL A 406 13.35 30.92 1.51
C VAL A 406 13.62 30.10 0.23
N GLU A 407 14.74 29.39 0.16
CA GLU A 407 15.10 28.61 -1.04
C GLU A 407 14.13 27.46 -1.29
N SER A 408 13.76 26.71 -0.25
CA SER A 408 12.81 25.60 -0.39
C SER A 408 11.43 26.10 -0.86
N VAL A 409 11.00 27.28 -0.41
CA VAL A 409 9.75 27.91 -0.88
C VAL A 409 9.85 28.30 -2.35
N ILE A 410 10.94 28.96 -2.78
CA ILE A 410 11.14 29.35 -4.18
C ILE A 410 11.15 28.12 -5.09
N ASN A 411 11.88 27.07 -4.72
CA ASN A 411 11.94 25.83 -5.48
C ASN A 411 10.57 25.14 -5.59
N SER A 412 9.79 25.14 -4.50
CA SER A 412 8.43 24.57 -4.51
C SER A 412 7.50 25.35 -5.45
N ILE A 413 7.53 26.68 -5.40
CA ILE A 413 6.74 27.55 -6.28
C ILE A 413 7.17 27.40 -7.74
N LYS A 414 8.47 27.31 -8.03
CA LYS A 414 9.01 27.07 -9.37
C LYS A 414 8.50 25.76 -9.96
N ASN A 415 8.62 24.66 -9.21
CA ASN A 415 8.13 23.35 -9.63
C ASN A 415 6.62 23.34 -9.88
N PHE A 416 5.86 24.05 -9.06
CA PHE A 416 4.43 24.23 -9.27
C PHE A 416 4.14 25.00 -10.58
N ILE A 417 4.84 26.12 -10.81
CA ILE A 417 4.70 26.94 -12.02
C ILE A 417 5.03 26.14 -13.28
N ASP A 418 6.09 25.33 -13.25
CA ASP A 418 6.48 24.52 -14.40
C ASP A 418 5.40 23.50 -14.78
N GLU A 419 4.84 22.78 -13.79
CA GLU A 419 3.75 21.84 -14.03
C GLU A 419 2.44 22.53 -14.42
N TYR A 420 2.14 23.70 -13.83
CA TYR A 420 1.01 24.52 -14.22
C TYR A 420 1.13 24.96 -15.69
N ASN A 421 2.31 25.39 -16.11
CA ASN A 421 2.59 25.81 -17.48
C ASN A 421 2.48 24.66 -18.48
N LYS A 422 2.87 23.43 -18.10
CA LYS A 422 2.65 22.22 -18.89
C LYS A 422 1.16 21.94 -19.05
N LEU A 423 0.40 21.93 -17.95
CA LEU A 423 -1.05 21.70 -17.95
C LEU A 423 -1.78 22.71 -18.85
N ILE A 424 -1.55 24.00 -18.63
CA ILE A 424 -2.15 25.09 -19.43
C ILE A 424 -1.68 25.01 -20.89
N GLY A 425 -0.42 24.67 -21.13
CA GLY A 425 0.12 24.45 -22.47
C GLY A 425 -0.64 23.37 -23.23
N THR A 426 -0.81 22.20 -22.63
CA THR A 426 -1.53 21.07 -23.24
C THR A 426 -3.00 21.37 -23.52
N ILE A 427 -3.71 22.02 -22.58
CA ILE A 427 -5.12 22.39 -22.80
C ILE A 427 -5.22 23.40 -23.95
N ASN A 428 -4.35 24.42 -23.97
CA ASN A 428 -4.34 25.44 -25.02
C ASN A 428 -4.01 24.86 -26.39
N GLU A 429 -3.07 23.92 -26.46
CA GLU A 429 -2.74 23.21 -27.70
C GLU A 429 -3.98 22.49 -28.25
N LYS A 430 -4.68 21.71 -27.40
CA LYS A 430 -5.88 20.97 -27.79
C LYS A 430 -7.02 21.85 -28.30
N ILE A 431 -7.21 23.04 -27.74
CA ILE A 431 -8.26 23.98 -28.20
C ILE A 431 -7.86 24.79 -29.44
N ALA A 432 -6.56 24.89 -29.75
CA ALA A 432 -6.02 25.65 -30.88
C ALA A 432 -5.69 24.78 -32.11
N GLU A 433 -5.47 23.48 -31.92
CA GLU A 433 -5.15 22.51 -32.97
C GLU A 433 -6.12 22.63 -34.17
N PRO A 434 -5.61 22.74 -35.41
CA PRO A 434 -6.47 22.78 -36.59
C PRO A 434 -7.11 21.41 -36.83
N TYR A 435 -8.43 21.40 -37.01
CA TYR A 435 -9.18 20.23 -37.44
C TYR A 435 -9.13 20.09 -38.96
N ASP A 436 -8.57 18.99 -39.46
CA ASP A 436 -8.50 18.69 -40.89
C ASP A 436 -9.70 17.81 -41.30
N ARG A 437 -10.62 18.41 -42.06
CA ARG A 437 -11.84 17.75 -42.53
C ARG A 437 -11.58 16.62 -43.55
N ASN A 438 -10.37 16.55 -44.11
CA ASN A 438 -10.02 15.54 -45.10
C ASN A 438 -9.67 14.18 -44.47
N TYR A 439 -9.42 14.15 -43.16
CA TYR A 439 -9.07 12.94 -42.41
C TYR A 439 -10.26 12.52 -41.53
N LEU A 440 -11.18 11.76 -42.12
CA LEU A 440 -12.26 11.10 -41.38
C LEU A 440 -11.78 9.74 -40.85
N PRO A 441 -12.39 9.17 -39.80
CA PRO A 441 -12.11 7.80 -39.39
C PRO A 441 -12.25 6.84 -40.56
N LEU A 442 -11.30 5.92 -40.70
CA LEU A 442 -11.32 4.96 -41.80
C LEU A 442 -12.48 3.98 -41.61
N THR A 443 -13.19 3.67 -42.70
CA THR A 443 -14.13 2.54 -42.73
C THR A 443 -13.37 1.22 -42.67
N GLU A 444 -14.03 0.14 -42.31
CA GLU A 444 -13.39 -1.18 -42.26
C GLU A 444 -12.82 -1.59 -43.62
N GLU A 445 -13.53 -1.31 -44.72
CA GLU A 445 -13.05 -1.53 -46.09
C GLU A 445 -11.79 -0.69 -46.42
N GLN A 446 -11.71 0.55 -45.90
CA GLN A 446 -10.52 1.39 -46.08
C GLN A 446 -9.33 0.89 -45.26
N LYS A 447 -9.57 0.39 -44.04
CA LYS A 447 -8.53 -0.20 -43.19
C LYS A 447 -7.96 -1.46 -43.84
N GLU A 448 -8.81 -2.35 -44.37
CA GLU A 448 -8.36 -3.56 -45.07
C GLU A 448 -7.53 -3.27 -46.33
N ALA A 449 -7.78 -2.13 -46.99
CA ALA A 449 -7.05 -1.68 -48.17
C ALA A 449 -5.74 -0.93 -47.88
N MET A 450 -5.44 -0.64 -46.61
CA MET A 450 -4.28 0.16 -46.19
C MET A 450 -3.28 -0.64 -45.35
N LYS A 451 -2.02 -0.20 -45.34
CA LYS A 451 -0.99 -0.76 -44.46
C LYS A 451 -1.16 -0.21 -43.05
N GLU A 452 -0.86 -1.03 -42.03
CA GLU A 452 -0.98 -0.68 -40.61
C GLU A 452 -0.35 0.68 -40.25
N LYS A 453 0.91 0.92 -40.65
CA LYS A 453 1.60 2.20 -40.41
C LYS A 453 0.93 3.41 -41.07
N ASP A 454 0.23 3.21 -42.18
CA ASP A 454 -0.50 4.28 -42.86
C ASP A 454 -1.86 4.53 -42.18
N ILE A 455 -2.48 3.48 -41.62
CA ILE A 455 -3.67 3.58 -40.76
C ILE A 455 -3.35 4.39 -39.50
N GLU A 456 -2.26 4.06 -38.80
CA GLU A 456 -1.84 4.79 -37.58
C GLU A 456 -1.66 6.28 -37.86
N LYS A 457 -0.89 6.64 -38.90
CA LYS A 457 -0.69 8.05 -39.29
C LYS A 457 -1.98 8.74 -39.71
N TRP A 458 -2.91 8.00 -40.30
CA TRP A 458 -4.21 8.54 -40.69
C TRP A 458 -5.05 8.83 -39.45
N GLU A 459 -5.14 7.89 -38.51
CA GLU A 459 -5.87 8.07 -37.25
C GLU A 459 -5.25 9.18 -36.39
N GLU A 460 -3.92 9.29 -36.32
CA GLU A 460 -3.24 10.41 -35.66
C GLU A 460 -3.67 11.77 -36.23
N LYS A 461 -3.81 11.87 -37.56
CA LYS A 461 -4.30 13.09 -38.21
C LYS A 461 -5.79 13.31 -37.97
N ALA A 462 -6.59 12.25 -38.02
CA ALA A 462 -8.03 12.31 -37.82
C ALA A 462 -8.41 12.70 -36.37
N LYS A 463 -7.56 12.36 -35.39
CA LYS A 463 -7.72 12.74 -33.97
C LYS A 463 -7.29 14.19 -33.65
N LYS A 464 -6.64 14.91 -34.57
CA LYS A 464 -6.18 16.29 -34.34
C LYS A 464 -7.33 17.29 -34.37
N GLY A 465 -7.31 18.25 -33.45
CA GLY A 465 -8.29 19.35 -33.43
C GLY A 465 -9.71 18.94 -33.06
N LEU A 466 -9.93 17.75 -32.47
CA LEU A 466 -11.26 17.30 -32.00
C LEU A 466 -11.84 18.19 -30.90
N LEU A 467 -10.98 18.84 -30.13
CA LEU A 467 -11.34 19.80 -29.07
C LEU A 467 -11.15 21.25 -29.50
N LYS A 468 -10.98 21.50 -30.80
CA LYS A 468 -10.79 22.85 -31.32
C LYS A 468 -11.95 23.74 -30.92
N ASN A 469 -11.63 24.90 -30.38
CA ASN A 469 -12.60 25.89 -29.91
C ASN A 469 -13.57 25.43 -28.82
N ASP A 470 -13.26 24.35 -28.09
CA ASP A 470 -14.16 23.81 -27.07
C ASP A 470 -14.49 24.84 -25.98
N SER A 471 -15.77 25.03 -25.67
CA SER A 471 -16.24 26.06 -24.72
C SER A 471 -15.91 25.74 -23.28
N ILE A 472 -16.00 24.46 -22.87
CA ILE A 472 -15.73 24.04 -21.49
C ILE A 472 -14.25 24.27 -21.20
N LEU A 473 -13.36 23.78 -22.07
CA LEU A 473 -11.93 23.91 -21.87
C LEU A 473 -11.45 25.37 -21.91
N LYS A 474 -12.02 26.19 -22.81
CA LYS A 474 -11.77 27.64 -22.81
C LYS A 474 -12.19 28.30 -21.50
N GLN A 475 -13.34 27.92 -20.96
CA GLN A 475 -13.83 28.46 -19.70
C GLN A 475 -12.90 28.09 -18.53
N ILE A 476 -12.44 26.83 -18.47
CA ILE A 476 -11.47 26.39 -17.45
C ILE A 476 -10.19 27.24 -17.50
N VAL A 477 -9.59 27.39 -18.68
CA VAL A 477 -8.37 28.20 -18.85
C VAL A 477 -8.63 29.67 -18.47
N LEU A 478 -9.79 30.22 -18.85
CA LEU A 478 -10.17 31.57 -18.50
C LEU A 478 -10.31 31.75 -16.99
N ASP A 479 -10.99 30.83 -16.29
CA ASP A 479 -11.20 30.89 -14.85
C ASP A 479 -9.88 30.74 -14.09
N MET A 480 -9.01 29.84 -14.53
CA MET A 480 -7.66 29.70 -13.97
C MET A 480 -6.85 30.98 -14.18
N ARG A 481 -6.95 31.62 -15.36
CA ARG A 481 -6.29 32.90 -15.63
C ARG A 481 -6.85 34.00 -14.72
N ARG A 482 -8.17 34.09 -14.57
CA ARG A 482 -8.85 35.06 -13.69
C ARG A 482 -8.38 34.95 -12.25
N ALA A 483 -8.29 33.72 -11.72
CA ALA A 483 -7.83 33.48 -10.37
C ALA A 483 -6.42 34.05 -10.09
N LEU A 484 -5.55 34.13 -11.11
CA LEU A 484 -4.17 34.63 -10.99
C LEU A 484 -4.08 36.16 -10.93
N TYR A 485 -4.96 36.90 -11.59
CA TYR A 485 -4.87 38.37 -11.66
C TYR A 485 -5.95 39.10 -10.85
N GLU A 486 -7.07 38.45 -10.53
CA GLU A 486 -8.11 39.06 -9.70
C GLU A 486 -7.60 39.25 -8.26
N LYS A 487 -7.87 40.41 -7.69
CA LYS A 487 -7.37 40.78 -6.36
C LYS A 487 -7.86 39.82 -5.28
N VAL A 488 -7.00 39.51 -4.30
CA VAL A 488 -7.39 38.82 -3.06
C VAL A 488 -7.80 39.88 -2.04
N GLU A 489 -9.04 39.83 -1.58
CA GLU A 489 -9.53 40.76 -0.57
C GLU A 489 -8.74 40.63 0.74
N GLY A 490 -8.39 41.77 1.34
CA GLY A 490 -7.54 41.82 2.52
C GLY A 490 -6.04 41.67 2.25
N VAL A 491 -5.60 41.57 0.99
CA VAL A 491 -4.18 41.53 0.60
C VAL A 491 -3.82 42.74 -0.24
N SER A 492 -2.68 43.38 0.10
CA SER A 492 -2.24 44.62 -0.54
C SER A 492 -1.42 44.38 -1.82
N ILE A 493 -0.76 43.22 -1.90
CA ILE A 493 0.12 42.80 -2.99
C ILE A 493 -0.59 41.86 -3.98
N SER A 494 -0.03 41.76 -5.19
CA SER A 494 -0.47 40.87 -6.27
C SER A 494 0.64 39.87 -6.66
N LEU A 495 0.33 38.88 -7.50
CA LEU A 495 1.33 37.93 -8.00
C LEU A 495 2.51 38.63 -8.69
N LYS A 496 2.23 39.72 -9.41
CA LYS A 496 3.25 40.50 -10.10
C LYS A 496 4.25 41.13 -9.11
N ASP A 497 3.77 41.59 -7.96
CA ASP A 497 4.62 42.20 -6.93
C ASP A 497 5.58 41.19 -6.30
N ILE A 498 5.22 39.90 -6.30
CA ILE A 498 6.07 38.79 -5.85
C ILE A 498 6.86 38.14 -6.98
N GLY A 499 6.88 38.73 -8.18
CA GLY A 499 7.67 38.25 -9.32
C GLY A 499 7.02 37.13 -10.12
N ILE A 500 5.72 36.88 -9.96
CA ILE A 500 4.97 35.88 -10.74
C ILE A 500 4.03 36.61 -11.70
N GLU A 501 4.29 36.56 -13.01
CA GLU A 501 3.45 37.23 -13.99
C GLU A 501 3.31 36.47 -15.32
N SER A 502 2.27 36.81 -16.07
CA SER A 502 2.12 36.41 -17.47
C SER A 502 2.64 37.55 -18.35
N LYS A 503 3.56 37.28 -19.28
CA LYS A 503 4.23 38.36 -20.06
C LYS A 503 3.31 39.01 -21.07
N SER A 504 2.33 38.27 -21.59
CA SER A 504 1.47 38.76 -22.67
C SER A 504 0.14 38.01 -22.73
N TYR A 505 -0.86 38.57 -23.42
CA TYR A 505 -2.09 37.83 -23.73
C TYR A 505 -1.81 36.58 -24.58
N SER A 506 -0.79 36.65 -25.45
CA SER A 506 -0.31 35.53 -26.27
C SER A 506 0.35 34.39 -25.49
N ASP A 507 0.68 34.59 -24.21
CA ASP A 507 1.19 33.52 -23.35
C ASP A 507 0.10 32.53 -22.94
N ASN A 508 -1.17 32.81 -23.28
CA ASN A 508 -2.34 31.95 -23.04
C ASN A 508 -2.47 31.50 -21.59
N GLY A 509 -2.10 32.36 -20.64
CA GLY A 509 -2.18 32.10 -19.20
C GLY A 509 -0.93 31.44 -18.60
N LYS A 510 0.14 31.21 -19.36
CA LYS A 510 1.43 30.77 -18.79
C LYS A 510 2.03 31.83 -17.84
N LEU A 511 2.73 31.33 -16.83
CA LEU A 511 3.38 32.09 -15.77
C LEU A 511 4.90 32.07 -15.92
N HIS A 512 5.54 33.18 -15.57
CA HIS A 512 6.99 33.32 -15.47
C HIS A 512 7.35 33.76 -14.06
N LEU A 513 8.47 33.25 -13.55
CA LEU A 513 8.96 33.51 -12.20
C LEU A 513 10.25 34.35 -12.25
N ASP A 514 10.24 35.44 -11.49
CA ASP A 514 11.41 36.24 -11.11
C ASP A 514 11.81 35.83 -9.68
N GLU A 515 12.79 34.94 -9.59
CA GLU A 515 13.23 34.33 -8.31
C GLU A 515 13.77 35.39 -7.34
N ASP A 516 14.43 36.44 -7.83
CA ASP A 516 14.99 37.51 -6.99
C ASP A 516 13.90 38.38 -6.37
N LYS A 517 12.86 38.73 -7.13
CA LYS A 517 11.69 39.44 -6.56
C LYS A 517 10.96 38.59 -5.54
N LEU A 518 10.74 37.31 -5.85
CA LEU A 518 10.07 36.39 -4.93
C LEU A 518 10.87 36.28 -3.63
N ARG A 519 12.19 36.07 -3.71
CA ARG A 519 13.11 36.04 -2.57
C ARG A 519 13.01 37.28 -1.70
N LYS A 520 13.06 38.47 -2.33
CA LYS A 520 12.94 39.75 -1.62
C LYS A 520 11.62 39.87 -0.88
N MET A 521 10.51 39.47 -1.51
CA MET A 521 9.18 39.54 -0.90
C MET A 521 8.98 38.51 0.22
N LEU A 522 9.49 37.28 0.05
CA LEU A 522 9.46 36.25 1.09
C LEU A 522 10.25 36.67 2.33
N THR A 523 11.35 37.40 2.16
CA THR A 523 12.17 37.88 3.28
C THR A 523 11.56 39.10 3.97
N SER A 524 10.98 40.04 3.20
CA SER A 524 10.48 41.31 3.75
C SER A 524 9.03 41.29 4.20
N LYS A 525 8.18 40.47 3.57
CA LYS A 525 6.72 40.39 3.80
C LYS A 525 6.19 38.95 3.72
N PRO A 526 6.74 37.98 4.48
CA PRO A 526 6.36 36.58 4.39
C PRO A 526 4.86 36.32 4.61
N ASP A 527 4.24 37.01 5.57
CA ASP A 527 2.83 36.82 5.89
C ASP A 527 1.89 37.30 4.77
N GLU A 528 2.22 38.41 4.11
CA GLU A 528 1.43 38.89 2.97
C GLU A 528 1.55 37.93 1.79
N VAL A 529 2.74 37.38 1.51
CA VAL A 529 2.95 36.38 0.45
C VAL A 529 2.16 35.10 0.77
N ALA A 530 2.23 34.63 2.00
CA ALA A 530 1.49 33.45 2.44
C ALA A 530 -0.02 33.63 2.33
N ARG A 531 -0.53 34.81 2.71
CA ARG A 531 -1.94 35.16 2.58
C ARG A 531 -2.38 35.25 1.12
N LEU A 532 -1.55 35.81 0.23
CA LEU A 532 -1.82 35.89 -1.20
C LEU A 532 -1.94 34.52 -1.86
N LEU A 533 -1.01 33.61 -1.54
CA LEU A 533 -0.94 32.30 -2.19
C LEU A 533 -1.92 31.30 -1.57
N ASN A 534 -1.97 31.20 -0.24
CA ASN A 534 -2.67 30.14 0.50
C ASN A 534 -3.71 30.61 1.51
N GLY A 535 -4.01 31.91 1.56
CA GLY A 535 -5.02 32.43 2.48
C GLY A 535 -6.35 31.69 2.34
N VAL A 536 -7.00 31.37 3.46
CA VAL A 536 -8.36 30.78 3.47
C VAL A 536 -9.39 31.84 3.85
N SER A 537 -10.60 31.77 3.29
CA SER A 537 -11.70 32.61 3.77
C SER A 537 -12.02 32.27 5.24
N PRO A 538 -12.13 33.26 6.14
CA PRO A 538 -12.50 33.01 7.54
C PRO A 538 -13.88 32.35 7.70
N ASP A 539 -14.86 32.77 6.90
CA ASP A 539 -16.23 32.27 7.01
C ASP A 539 -16.45 31.00 6.17
N ASN A 540 -15.59 30.75 5.16
CA ASN A 540 -15.69 29.60 4.26
C ASN A 540 -14.31 28.94 4.02
N PRO A 541 -13.67 28.36 5.07
CA PRO A 541 -12.27 27.94 5.03
C PRO A 541 -12.03 26.68 4.19
N THR A 542 -13.05 25.83 4.02
CA THR A 542 -12.98 24.58 3.26
C THR A 542 -13.82 24.65 2.00
N TYR A 543 -13.33 24.04 0.92
CA TYR A 543 -14.13 23.87 -0.29
C TYR A 543 -15.34 22.96 -0.02
N SER A 544 -16.47 23.29 -0.61
CA SER A 544 -17.68 22.47 -0.58
C SER A 544 -18.44 22.61 -1.89
N ARG A 545 -18.88 21.47 -2.46
CA ARG A 545 -19.68 21.43 -3.69
C ARG A 545 -21.12 21.85 -3.50
N THR A 546 -21.64 21.69 -2.29
CA THR A 546 -23.01 22.07 -1.94
C THR A 546 -23.09 23.49 -1.37
N ALA A 547 -21.99 24.24 -1.41
CA ALA A 547 -21.96 25.64 -0.99
C ALA A 547 -22.89 26.50 -1.87
N THR A 548 -23.57 27.44 -1.21
CA THR A 548 -24.41 28.45 -1.87
C THR A 548 -23.56 29.38 -2.76
N LYS A 549 -24.22 30.14 -3.64
CA LYS A 549 -23.54 31.09 -4.52
C LYS A 549 -22.78 32.14 -3.72
N GLU A 550 -23.35 32.60 -2.62
CA GLU A 550 -22.80 33.60 -1.72
C GLU A 550 -21.56 33.06 -1.01
N GLN A 551 -21.62 31.83 -0.48
CA GLN A 551 -20.47 31.16 0.15
C GLN A 551 -19.31 30.93 -0.84
N ARG A 552 -19.62 30.57 -2.09
CA ARG A 552 -18.60 30.39 -3.14
C ARG A 552 -17.95 31.73 -3.54
N ALA A 553 -18.74 32.78 -3.71
CA ALA A 553 -18.23 34.12 -4.03
C ALA A 553 -17.33 34.64 -2.90
N ASP A 554 -17.77 34.46 -1.66
CA ASP A 554 -17.01 34.81 -0.48
C ASP A 554 -15.66 34.08 -0.41
N ARG A 555 -15.69 32.74 -0.56
CA ARG A 555 -14.50 31.90 -0.59
C ARG A 555 -13.55 32.35 -1.70
N TYR A 556 -14.07 32.58 -2.90
CA TYR A 556 -13.26 33.02 -4.03
C TYR A 556 -12.57 34.36 -3.74
N ASN A 557 -13.31 35.38 -3.30
CA ASN A 557 -12.77 36.72 -3.09
C ASN A 557 -11.72 36.78 -1.97
N ARG A 558 -11.92 36.03 -0.88
CA ARG A 558 -11.08 36.06 0.33
C ARG A 558 -10.10 34.89 0.44
N SER A 559 -10.04 33.98 -0.52
CA SER A 559 -9.01 32.92 -0.54
C SER A 559 -7.86 33.26 -1.48
N GLY A 560 -6.69 32.74 -1.16
CA GLY A 560 -5.47 32.89 -1.92
C GLY A 560 -5.54 32.17 -3.27
N VAL A 561 -4.61 32.53 -4.14
CA VAL A 561 -4.58 32.09 -5.54
C VAL A 561 -4.56 30.56 -5.67
N LEU A 562 -3.77 29.86 -4.86
CA LEU A 562 -3.67 28.39 -4.95
C LEU A 562 -4.97 27.71 -4.51
N GLN A 563 -5.66 28.26 -3.51
CA GLN A 563 -7.00 27.79 -3.10
C GLN A 563 -8.00 27.96 -4.24
N ARG A 564 -8.01 29.13 -4.92
CA ARG A 564 -8.89 29.38 -6.07
C ARG A 564 -8.63 28.41 -7.22
N LEU A 565 -7.35 28.15 -7.54
CA LEU A 565 -6.97 27.19 -8.58
C LEU A 565 -7.44 25.78 -8.21
N SER A 566 -7.24 25.35 -6.96
CA SER A 566 -7.74 24.07 -6.46
C SER A 566 -9.25 23.96 -6.60
N ASP A 567 -10.01 24.98 -6.18
CA ASP A 567 -11.46 25.02 -6.28
C ASP A 567 -11.95 24.94 -7.75
N ILE A 568 -11.28 25.66 -8.66
CA ILE A 568 -11.61 25.61 -10.11
C ILE A 568 -11.42 24.20 -10.66
N ILE A 569 -10.31 23.55 -10.34
CA ILE A 569 -10.07 22.17 -10.77
C ILE A 569 -11.14 21.25 -10.18
N GLU A 570 -11.43 21.39 -8.89
CA GLU A 570 -12.41 20.56 -8.18
C GLU A 570 -13.84 20.70 -8.73
N ASN A 571 -14.22 21.91 -9.14
CA ASN A 571 -15.50 22.15 -9.81
C ASN A 571 -15.63 21.38 -11.13
N ASN A 572 -14.51 21.08 -11.80
CA ASN A 572 -14.48 20.42 -13.10
C ASN A 572 -14.30 18.90 -13.01
N VAL A 573 -13.59 18.39 -12.00
CA VAL A 573 -13.19 16.96 -11.94
C VAL A 573 -13.75 16.17 -10.77
N SER A 574 -14.44 16.79 -9.81
CA SER A 574 -14.94 16.07 -8.63
C SER A 574 -15.99 15.01 -8.97
N THR A 575 -15.84 13.84 -8.35
CA THR A 575 -16.80 12.73 -8.39
C THR A 575 -18.00 12.91 -7.45
N PHE A 576 -17.89 13.80 -6.45
CA PHE A 576 -18.99 14.17 -5.57
C PHE A 576 -20.02 15.05 -6.29
N ARG A 577 -21.30 14.88 -5.96
CA ARG A 577 -22.40 15.66 -6.54
C ARG A 577 -22.56 17.00 -5.83
N ASP A 578 -22.97 18.02 -6.57
CA ASP A 578 -23.38 19.33 -6.05
C ASP A 578 -24.85 19.30 -5.55
N SER A 579 -25.40 20.46 -5.18
CA SER A 579 -26.78 20.60 -4.73
C SER A 579 -27.82 20.22 -5.79
N ASP A 580 -27.45 20.28 -7.07
CA ASP A 580 -28.31 19.96 -8.20
C ASP A 580 -28.13 18.49 -8.64
N GLY A 581 -27.35 17.70 -7.88
CA GLY A 581 -27.07 16.30 -8.20
C GLY A 581 -25.99 16.10 -9.27
N ARG A 582 -25.25 17.14 -9.67
CA ARG A 582 -24.26 17.08 -10.76
C ARG A 582 -22.83 16.92 -10.25
N LYS A 583 -22.05 16.09 -10.92
CA LYS A 583 -20.60 15.91 -10.73
C LYS A 583 -19.82 17.06 -11.39
N GLY A 584 -18.50 16.93 -11.43
CA GLY A 584 -17.64 17.88 -12.13
C GLY A 584 -18.02 18.03 -13.60
N ILE A 585 -17.88 19.23 -14.14
CA ILE A 585 -18.33 19.57 -15.51
C ILE A 585 -17.76 18.62 -16.57
N LEU A 586 -16.49 18.21 -16.42
CA LEU A 586 -15.87 17.28 -17.36
C LEU A 586 -16.35 15.84 -17.20
N LEU A 587 -16.73 15.44 -15.99
CA LEU A 587 -17.31 14.11 -15.73
C LEU A 587 -18.73 14.04 -16.29
N GLU A 588 -19.52 15.08 -16.12
CA GLU A 588 -20.86 15.17 -16.75
C GLU A 588 -20.76 15.17 -18.29
N LYS A 589 -19.68 15.74 -18.85
CA LYS A 589 -19.49 15.75 -20.31
C LYS A 589 -19.00 14.41 -20.87
N ALA A 590 -17.97 13.82 -20.29
CA ALA A 590 -17.24 12.68 -20.88
C ALA A 590 -17.00 11.51 -19.93
N GLY A 591 -17.31 11.66 -18.64
CA GLY A 591 -17.05 10.64 -17.63
C GLY A 591 -15.58 10.43 -17.29
N ILE A 592 -15.34 9.50 -16.37
CA ILE A 592 -14.02 8.96 -16.05
C ILE A 592 -14.12 7.49 -15.66
N GLU A 593 -13.09 6.71 -15.98
CA GLU A 593 -13.01 5.29 -15.62
C GLU A 593 -13.04 5.07 -14.10
N GLY A 594 -13.69 4.00 -13.65
CA GLY A 594 -13.82 3.66 -12.22
C GLY A 594 -14.92 4.42 -11.47
N ASP A 595 -15.66 5.31 -12.14
CA ASP A 595 -16.81 6.04 -11.59
C ASP A 595 -18.07 5.79 -12.43
N LEU A 596 -19.26 5.97 -11.84
CA LEU A 596 -20.54 5.84 -12.56
C LEU A 596 -20.64 6.76 -13.79
N SER A 597 -19.97 7.91 -13.77
CA SER A 597 -19.93 8.82 -14.93
C SER A 597 -19.24 8.20 -16.14
N ASN A 598 -18.49 7.11 -16.01
CA ASN A 598 -17.90 6.40 -17.16
C ASN A 598 -18.96 6.02 -18.21
N THR A 599 -20.16 5.66 -17.74
CA THR A 599 -21.31 5.28 -18.57
C THR A 599 -22.45 6.29 -18.49
N GLU A 600 -22.58 7.01 -17.38
CA GLU A 600 -23.60 8.04 -17.17
C GLU A 600 -23.03 9.44 -17.45
N ASN A 601 -22.95 9.82 -18.74
CA ASN A 601 -22.50 11.16 -19.15
C ASN A 601 -23.08 11.53 -20.53
N LEU A 602 -23.02 12.83 -20.86
CA LEU A 602 -23.60 13.36 -22.10
C LEU A 602 -23.03 12.72 -23.37
N ILE A 603 -21.72 12.47 -23.45
CA ILE A 603 -21.14 11.84 -24.65
C ILE A 603 -21.54 10.36 -24.74
N SER A 604 -21.63 9.64 -23.62
CA SER A 604 -22.12 8.25 -23.61
C SER A 604 -23.56 8.16 -24.10
N GLU A 605 -24.44 9.06 -23.67
CA GLU A 605 -25.82 9.15 -24.19
C GLU A 605 -25.85 9.44 -25.69
N GLU A 606 -25.00 10.35 -26.18
CA GLU A 606 -24.86 10.64 -27.62
C GLU A 606 -24.32 9.42 -28.40
N LEU A 607 -23.41 8.63 -27.82
CA LEU A 607 -22.89 7.40 -28.42
C LEU A 607 -23.97 6.32 -28.54
N ASP A 608 -24.81 6.18 -27.52
CA ASP A 608 -25.94 5.25 -27.53
C ASP A 608 -26.96 5.60 -28.65
N ASP A 609 -27.27 6.89 -28.87
CA ASP A 609 -28.10 7.34 -30.02
C ASP A 609 -27.48 6.93 -31.36
N TYR A 610 -26.16 7.10 -31.50
CA TYR A 610 -25.46 6.67 -32.72
C TYR A 610 -25.53 5.16 -32.90
N ASP A 611 -25.38 4.37 -31.84
CA ASP A 611 -25.47 2.91 -31.88
C ASP A 611 -26.87 2.43 -32.28
N ASP A 612 -27.93 3.04 -31.73
CA ASP A 612 -29.32 2.74 -32.10
C ASP A 612 -29.61 3.06 -33.57
N ARG A 613 -29.08 4.19 -34.07
CA ARG A 613 -29.23 4.59 -35.47
C ARG A 613 -28.44 3.69 -36.42
N ILE A 614 -27.25 3.27 -36.01
CA ILE A 614 -26.43 2.31 -36.75
C ILE A 614 -27.15 0.96 -36.82
N ALA A 615 -27.68 0.46 -35.70
CA ALA A 615 -28.45 -0.78 -35.65
C ALA A 615 -29.69 -0.73 -36.55
N SER A 616 -30.45 0.37 -36.49
CA SER A 616 -31.62 0.60 -37.35
C SER A 616 -31.26 0.64 -38.84
N MET A 617 -30.13 1.27 -39.19
CA MET A 617 -29.64 1.33 -40.56
C MET A 617 -29.18 -0.05 -41.06
N ILE A 618 -28.50 -0.84 -40.21
CA ILE A 618 -28.09 -2.21 -40.55
C ILE A 618 -29.33 -3.04 -40.88
N VAL A 619 -30.38 -3.02 -40.05
CA VAL A 619 -31.64 -3.74 -40.32
C VAL A 619 -32.26 -3.31 -41.65
N LYS A 620 -32.26 -2.01 -41.95
CA LYS A 620 -32.77 -1.49 -43.23
C LYS A 620 -31.95 -2.00 -44.42
N LEU A 621 -30.62 -2.03 -44.30
CA LEU A 621 -29.72 -2.51 -45.34
C LEU A 621 -29.87 -4.02 -45.56
N THR A 622 -29.98 -4.82 -44.50
CA THR A 622 -30.24 -6.25 -44.61
C THR A 622 -31.54 -6.54 -45.36
N ARG A 623 -32.63 -5.79 -45.07
CA ARG A 623 -33.90 -5.93 -45.82
C ARG A 623 -33.76 -5.54 -47.30
N LYS A 624 -32.96 -4.52 -47.60
CA LYS A 624 -32.69 -4.11 -49.00
C LYS A 624 -31.89 -5.18 -49.74
N GLU A 625 -30.86 -5.72 -49.11
CA GLU A 625 -30.04 -6.81 -49.63
C GLU A 625 -30.90 -8.03 -49.96
N GLU A 626 -31.74 -8.48 -49.02
CA GLU A 626 -32.71 -9.56 -49.25
C GLU A 626 -33.66 -9.26 -50.42
N ALA A 627 -34.11 -8.01 -50.56
CA ALA A 627 -34.98 -7.61 -51.67
C ALA A 627 -34.25 -7.65 -53.02
N TYR A 628 -32.96 -7.27 -53.07
CA TYR A 628 -32.15 -7.42 -54.27
C TYR A 628 -31.97 -8.90 -54.63
N TYR A 629 -31.59 -9.74 -53.66
CA TYR A 629 -31.50 -11.18 -53.90
C TYR A 629 -32.82 -11.79 -54.40
N LYS A 630 -33.97 -11.42 -53.82
CA LYS A 630 -35.30 -11.87 -54.30
C LYS A 630 -35.57 -11.46 -55.75
N LYS A 631 -35.19 -10.23 -56.13
CA LYS A 631 -35.32 -9.77 -57.52
C LYS A 631 -34.43 -10.59 -58.47
N PHE A 632 -33.17 -10.81 -58.09
CA PHE A 632 -32.25 -11.63 -58.89
C PHE A 632 -32.70 -13.08 -59.00
N THR A 633 -33.14 -13.72 -57.91
CA THR A 633 -33.71 -15.07 -57.96
C THR A 633 -34.94 -15.15 -58.87
N THR A 634 -35.79 -14.12 -58.88
CA THR A 634 -36.95 -14.06 -59.78
C THR A 634 -36.51 -13.94 -61.24
N LEU A 635 -35.51 -13.09 -61.51
CA LEU A 635 -34.92 -12.90 -62.83
C LEU A 635 -34.25 -14.18 -63.34
N GLU A 636 -33.50 -14.89 -62.49
CA GLU A 636 -32.90 -16.19 -62.83
C GLU A 636 -33.96 -17.24 -63.14
N LYS A 637 -35.06 -17.28 -62.38
CA LYS A 637 -36.20 -18.18 -62.68
C LYS A 637 -36.83 -17.84 -64.04
N MET A 638 -37.04 -16.56 -64.34
CA MET A 638 -37.57 -16.12 -65.64
C MET A 638 -36.61 -16.47 -66.78
N LEU A 639 -35.30 -16.24 -66.61
CA LEU A 639 -34.28 -16.60 -67.60
C LEU A 639 -34.19 -18.11 -67.80
N ALA A 640 -34.27 -18.91 -66.73
CA ALA A 640 -34.30 -20.36 -66.83
C ALA A 640 -35.56 -20.83 -67.60
N GLN A 641 -36.72 -20.24 -67.34
CA GLN A 641 -37.96 -20.51 -68.09
C GLN A 641 -37.86 -20.08 -69.56
N MET A 642 -37.27 -18.92 -69.84
CA MET A 642 -37.02 -18.46 -71.21
C MET A 642 -36.02 -19.35 -71.94
N ASN A 643 -34.95 -19.81 -71.28
CA ASN A 643 -34.00 -20.76 -71.85
C ASN A 643 -34.65 -22.12 -72.11
N GLN A 644 -35.53 -22.60 -71.22
CA GLN A 644 -36.33 -23.80 -71.45
C GLN A 644 -37.30 -23.64 -72.62
N GLN A 645 -37.99 -22.49 -72.75
CA GLN A 645 -38.84 -22.18 -73.89
C GLN A 645 -38.05 -22.06 -75.19
N SER A 646 -36.89 -21.41 -75.18
CA SER A 646 -36.00 -21.31 -76.34
C SER A 646 -35.44 -22.67 -76.75
N ALA A 647 -35.07 -23.52 -75.79
CA ALA A 647 -34.64 -24.90 -76.05
C ALA A 647 -35.80 -25.74 -76.61
N TRP A 648 -37.01 -25.57 -76.08
CA TRP A 648 -38.22 -26.21 -76.60
C TRP A 648 -38.50 -25.75 -78.04
N ILE A 649 -38.49 -24.45 -78.32
CA ILE A 649 -38.64 -23.88 -79.68
C ILE A 649 -37.54 -24.40 -80.61
N ALA A 650 -36.28 -24.40 -80.19
CA ALA A 650 -35.16 -24.91 -80.97
C ALA A 650 -35.30 -26.41 -81.27
N SER A 651 -35.80 -27.21 -80.32
CA SER A 651 -36.11 -28.62 -80.54
C SER A 651 -37.27 -28.83 -81.52
N GLN A 652 -38.27 -27.94 -81.49
CA GLN A 652 -39.40 -27.95 -82.43
C GLN A 652 -38.93 -27.61 -83.87
N PHE A 653 -38.05 -26.62 -84.02
CA PHE A 653 -37.43 -26.28 -85.31
C PHE A 653 -36.46 -27.36 -85.80
N GLY A 654 -35.74 -28.03 -84.90
CA GLY A 654 -34.88 -29.18 -85.24
C GLY A 654 -35.68 -30.41 -85.69
N MET A 655 -36.87 -30.64 -85.12
CA MET A 655 -37.79 -31.70 -85.55
C MET A 655 -38.54 -31.39 -86.85
N MET A 656 -38.67 -30.10 -87.23
CA MET A 656 -39.23 -29.69 -88.52
C MET A 656 -38.20 -29.69 -89.66
N GLY A 657 -36.94 -30.01 -89.38
CA GLY A 657 -35.81 -30.03 -90.33
C GLY A 657 -35.30 -31.42 -90.72
N GLN A 658 -36.05 -32.50 -90.45
CA GLN A 658 -35.80 -33.85 -90.98
C GLN A 658 -36.95 -34.34 -91.83
#